data_AF-A0A9W7LFN6-F1
#
_entry.id   AF-A0A9W7LFN6-F1
#
_cell.length_a   1.000
_cell.length_b   1.000
_cell.length_c   1.000
_cell.angle_alpha   90.00
_cell.angle_beta   90.00
_cell.angle_gamma   90.00
#
_symmetry.space_group_name_H-M   'P 1'
#
loop_
_entity.id
_entity.type
_entity.pdbx_description
1 polymer ?
#
loop_
_entity_poly.entity_id
_entity_poly.type
_entity_poly.pdbx_seq_one_letter_code
_entity_poly.pdbx_strand_id
1 'polypeptide(L)'
;MSSFDAKKAQAEKLKAQQKEAKARAKQKKEAEKQKRQKQRLLDMAAKSTAGQIAKKERELAALASLSPQELEAEERRAKEAQQLIEKLRLEKEEESEKRKERERKMAADQGKDSLFEVKVKTKKGGGKKTTKIDKVNAEKASLEAELASAQVIAARARREIGAYKGQLECRSFTLPNPGGGANLIEDAFCILVRGHRYGLIGRNGKGKSTMLRAFASRRVGNIPKNVSVHYVSQDVQLNETTKDMTPAQVVVDADVERKMLMEEVRELEDKAERGAYTGEDEKRHSRCVELLELIQADSAERRAEDLIVNLGFSTSLRSRKLSELSGGWRVRTMLAAAIFARPDVLLLDEPTNHLSIRAVLWLARELATNPVWKERIVVIVSHDRAFLDEVCSDCLHISGAAKRLTQARGNYSTWSKRRGEARALYEKEAKLIEARLAKLNDISDCGFRYGGSSSAIGKKKQAEKQGDKLAEEAKEKEHEAADLMEDNELPLVLKSGGELSGFVVNLKDVGFGYPGQPLLFQGCEFGITSSSRIVLLGENGNGKTTLVKLIMGELEPTIGQVVISPKARVALVNQHHAEQIDLTKTPLEYMQDLFKAKEGVSGYDHLQGLRSHLASCGVTSGGDSKREGDVVLEMQSTPAGALSGGQRSRVAMAAVSYREPHILVLDEPTNNLDLESVAALAESVKAFKGAVVCVSHDQYFVEQISNEAWIVGGKQKVVKRVESFKIYKDAQMRSLDKKEDDTKGEDVDVITAPLEAKMNFGSEPVPEPQQEMQPVKDEGGGISINSSTMAKKVVKKGPGKKKKPMSLMAMAGKKTKPKPKVAPKPLNMKTGRWEALM
;
A
#
# COMPACT_ATOMS: atom_id res chain seq x y z
N MET A 1 22.41 -57.27 -50.58
CA MET A 1 21.16 -57.19 -49.80
C MET A 1 20.46 -55.87 -50.14
N SER A 2 19.40 -55.87 -50.96
CA SER A 2 18.76 -54.61 -51.41
C SER A 2 17.26 -54.71 -51.68
N SER A 3 16.75 -55.85 -52.14
CA SER A 3 15.31 -56.04 -52.41
C SER A 3 14.46 -56.32 -51.16
N PHE A 4 15.07 -56.72 -50.04
CA PHE A 4 14.37 -57.10 -48.81
C PHE A 4 13.98 -55.87 -47.98
N ASP A 5 14.93 -54.96 -47.74
CA ASP A 5 14.69 -53.75 -46.95
C ASP A 5 13.78 -52.76 -47.67
N ALA A 6 13.84 -52.69 -49.01
CA ALA A 6 12.88 -51.93 -49.81
C ALA A 6 11.44 -52.42 -49.58
N LYS A 7 11.21 -53.74 -49.60
CA LYS A 7 9.89 -54.34 -49.30
C LYS A 7 9.46 -54.11 -47.85
N LYS A 8 10.40 -54.16 -46.89
CA LYS A 8 10.13 -53.88 -45.47
C LYS A 8 9.69 -52.42 -45.26
N ALA A 9 10.43 -51.46 -45.79
CA ALA A 9 10.09 -50.03 -45.72
C ALA A 9 8.76 -49.70 -46.42
N GLN A 10 8.46 -50.37 -47.55
CA GLN A 10 7.19 -50.20 -48.26
C GLN A 10 6.01 -50.79 -47.45
N ALA A 11 6.19 -51.94 -46.80
CA ALA A 11 5.20 -52.52 -45.90
C ALA A 11 4.96 -51.68 -44.63
N GLU A 12 6.01 -51.06 -44.08
CA GLU A 12 5.88 -50.15 -42.93
C GLU A 12 5.18 -48.83 -43.30
N LYS A 13 5.48 -48.24 -44.48
CA LYS A 13 4.71 -47.10 -45.02
C LYS A 13 3.22 -47.45 -45.21
N LEU A 14 2.91 -48.64 -45.74
CA LEU A 14 1.52 -49.07 -45.92
C LEU A 14 0.79 -49.25 -44.58
N LYS A 15 1.47 -49.83 -43.57
CA LYS A 15 0.94 -49.94 -42.19
C LYS A 15 0.72 -48.56 -41.55
N ALA A 16 1.63 -47.61 -41.76
CA ALA A 16 1.49 -46.24 -41.27
C ALA A 16 0.26 -45.55 -41.89
N GLN A 17 0.11 -45.60 -43.22
CA GLN A 17 -1.06 -45.05 -43.93
C GLN A 17 -2.37 -45.70 -43.47
N GLN A 18 -2.43 -47.02 -43.28
CA GLN A 18 -3.61 -47.69 -42.74
C GLN A 18 -3.94 -47.27 -41.29
N LYS A 19 -2.91 -47.03 -40.45
CA LYS A 19 -3.08 -46.56 -39.07
C LYS A 19 -3.61 -45.12 -39.04
N GLU A 20 -3.09 -44.27 -39.93
CA GLU A 20 -3.53 -42.87 -40.06
C GLU A 20 -4.96 -42.78 -40.64
N ALA A 21 -5.28 -43.57 -41.67
CA ALA A 21 -6.64 -43.65 -42.21
C ALA A 21 -7.66 -44.10 -41.16
N LYS A 22 -7.31 -45.09 -40.31
CA LYS A 22 -8.15 -45.49 -39.16
C LYS A 22 -8.28 -44.38 -38.11
N ALA A 23 -7.22 -43.60 -37.86
CA ALA A 23 -7.28 -42.45 -36.96
C ALA A 23 -8.21 -41.34 -37.50
N ARG A 24 -8.05 -40.93 -38.77
CA ARG A 24 -8.92 -39.95 -39.43
C ARG A 24 -10.38 -40.42 -39.49
N ALA A 25 -10.63 -41.71 -39.74
CA ALA A 25 -11.97 -42.30 -39.71
C ALA A 25 -12.60 -42.29 -38.30
N LYS A 26 -11.81 -42.53 -37.25
CA LYS A 26 -12.28 -42.40 -35.85
C LYS A 26 -12.63 -40.95 -35.53
N GLN A 27 -11.72 -40.01 -35.81
CA GLN A 27 -11.94 -38.56 -35.60
C GLN A 27 -13.19 -38.06 -36.34
N LYS A 28 -13.42 -38.50 -37.59
CA LYS A 28 -14.62 -38.09 -38.35
C LYS A 28 -15.92 -38.58 -37.71
N LYS A 29 -15.98 -39.83 -37.23
CA LYS A 29 -17.14 -40.35 -36.46
C LYS A 29 -17.32 -39.64 -35.12
N GLU A 30 -16.22 -39.27 -34.46
CA GLU A 30 -16.22 -38.60 -33.16
C GLU A 30 -16.73 -37.14 -33.29
N ALA A 31 -16.27 -36.40 -34.31
CA ALA A 31 -16.77 -35.08 -34.67
C ALA A 31 -18.25 -35.12 -35.12
N GLU A 32 -18.67 -36.14 -35.87
CA GLU A 32 -20.06 -36.32 -36.28
C GLU A 32 -20.99 -36.62 -35.10
N LYS A 33 -20.53 -37.42 -34.13
CA LYS A 33 -21.20 -37.65 -32.84
C LYS A 33 -21.33 -36.35 -32.04
N GLN A 34 -20.25 -35.58 -31.93
CA GLN A 34 -20.26 -34.26 -31.28
C GLN A 34 -21.22 -33.28 -31.99
N LYS A 35 -21.27 -33.28 -33.32
CA LYS A 35 -22.17 -32.42 -34.10
C LYS A 35 -23.63 -32.78 -33.84
N ARG A 36 -24.00 -34.07 -33.85
CA ARG A 36 -25.33 -34.56 -33.44
C ARG A 36 -25.67 -34.22 -31.98
N GLN A 37 -24.70 -34.27 -31.08
CA GLN A 37 -24.89 -33.93 -29.66
C GLN A 37 -25.10 -32.42 -29.46
N LYS A 38 -24.35 -31.56 -30.18
CA LYS A 38 -24.55 -30.11 -30.22
C LYS A 38 -25.90 -29.73 -30.85
N GLN A 39 -26.32 -30.43 -31.93
CA GLN A 39 -27.64 -30.26 -32.53
C GLN A 39 -28.75 -30.55 -31.50
N ARG A 40 -28.71 -31.70 -30.82
CA ARG A 40 -29.66 -32.05 -29.76
C ARG A 40 -29.68 -31.04 -28.61
N LEU A 41 -28.54 -30.49 -28.21
CA LEU A 41 -28.47 -29.45 -27.17
C LEU A 41 -29.10 -28.13 -27.64
N LEU A 42 -28.98 -27.77 -28.92
CA LEU A 42 -29.68 -26.62 -29.52
C LEU A 42 -31.19 -26.88 -29.62
N ASP A 43 -31.61 -28.08 -30.03
CA ASP A 43 -33.03 -28.47 -30.09
C ASP A 43 -33.68 -28.50 -28.70
N MET A 44 -32.92 -28.88 -27.66
CA MET A 44 -33.34 -28.79 -26.25
C MET A 44 -33.37 -27.35 -25.74
N ALA A 45 -32.39 -26.52 -26.10
CA ALA A 45 -32.38 -25.09 -25.74
C ALA A 45 -33.58 -24.35 -26.37
N ALA A 46 -33.92 -24.65 -27.63
CA ALA A 46 -35.09 -24.11 -28.32
C ALA A 46 -36.43 -24.52 -27.67
N LYS A 47 -36.46 -25.66 -26.96
CA LYS A 47 -37.62 -26.13 -26.18
C LYS A 47 -37.65 -25.65 -24.72
N SER A 48 -36.54 -25.08 -24.22
CA SER A 48 -36.44 -24.62 -22.83
C SER A 48 -37.40 -23.48 -22.50
N THR A 49 -37.76 -23.34 -21.22
CA THR A 49 -38.59 -22.24 -20.69
C THR A 49 -38.07 -20.87 -21.11
N ALA A 50 -36.74 -20.68 -21.12
CA ALA A 50 -36.12 -19.43 -21.58
C ALA A 50 -36.39 -19.12 -23.07
N GLY A 51 -36.43 -20.12 -23.94
CA GLY A 51 -36.79 -19.94 -25.36
C GLY A 51 -38.27 -19.61 -25.55
N GLN A 52 -39.14 -20.19 -24.72
CA GLN A 52 -40.59 -19.91 -24.74
C GLN A 52 -40.90 -18.50 -24.23
N ILE A 53 -40.27 -18.08 -23.12
CA ILE A 53 -40.35 -16.72 -22.58
C ILE A 53 -39.89 -15.71 -23.64
N ALA A 54 -38.71 -15.88 -24.23
CA ALA A 54 -38.20 -14.96 -25.25
C ALA A 54 -39.07 -14.88 -26.53
N LYS A 55 -39.83 -15.95 -26.85
CA LYS A 55 -40.84 -15.90 -27.92
C LYS A 55 -42.07 -15.09 -27.49
N LYS A 56 -42.59 -15.32 -26.29
CA LYS A 56 -43.78 -14.62 -25.78
C LYS A 56 -43.53 -13.14 -25.46
N GLU A 57 -42.33 -12.77 -25.02
CA GLU A 57 -41.91 -11.38 -24.86
C GLU A 57 -41.86 -10.64 -26.21
N ARG A 58 -41.51 -11.33 -27.32
CA ARG A 58 -41.59 -10.77 -28.67
C ARG A 58 -43.03 -10.65 -29.20
N GLU A 59 -43.89 -11.63 -28.91
CA GLU A 59 -45.32 -11.53 -29.23
C GLU A 59 -45.98 -10.36 -28.47
N LEU A 60 -45.65 -10.17 -27.18
CA LEU A 60 -46.12 -9.03 -26.38
C LEU A 60 -45.58 -7.68 -26.90
N ALA A 61 -44.30 -7.63 -27.30
CA ALA A 61 -43.70 -6.41 -27.87
C ALA A 61 -44.28 -6.02 -29.23
N ALA A 62 -44.76 -6.98 -30.03
CA ALA A 62 -45.47 -6.70 -31.28
C ALA A 62 -46.86 -6.09 -31.00
N LEU A 63 -47.62 -6.66 -30.06
CA LEU A 63 -48.92 -6.13 -29.62
C LEU A 63 -48.83 -4.68 -29.12
N ALA A 64 -47.73 -4.32 -28.46
CA ALA A 64 -47.46 -2.96 -27.96
C ALA A 64 -47.20 -1.90 -29.06
N SER A 65 -47.34 -2.24 -30.35
CA SER A 65 -47.14 -1.32 -31.48
C SER A 65 -48.41 -1.00 -32.29
N LEU A 66 -49.57 -1.53 -31.88
CA LEU A 66 -50.87 -1.34 -32.57
C LEU A 66 -51.64 -0.10 -32.08
N SER A 67 -52.70 0.26 -32.79
CA SER A 67 -53.40 1.54 -32.56
C SER A 67 -54.39 1.50 -31.38
N PRO A 68 -54.72 2.65 -30.75
CA PRO A 68 -55.60 2.67 -29.58
C PRO A 68 -57.03 2.14 -29.79
N GLN A 69 -57.49 2.03 -31.04
CA GLN A 69 -58.83 1.51 -31.37
C GLN A 69 -58.87 -0.02 -31.56
N GLU A 70 -57.72 -0.68 -31.64
CA GLU A 70 -57.60 -2.14 -31.73
C GLU A 70 -57.40 -2.79 -30.35
N LEU A 71 -57.06 -1.98 -29.34
CA LEU A 71 -56.53 -2.43 -28.05
C LEU A 71 -57.52 -3.25 -27.20
N GLU A 72 -58.83 -2.94 -27.19
CA GLU A 72 -59.79 -3.59 -26.27
C GLU A 72 -59.95 -5.10 -26.52
N ALA A 73 -59.81 -5.54 -27.78
CA ALA A 73 -59.87 -6.96 -28.14
C ALA A 73 -58.57 -7.70 -27.81
N GLU A 74 -57.42 -7.03 -27.90
CA GLU A 74 -56.10 -7.64 -27.69
C GLU A 74 -55.58 -7.50 -26.25
N GLU A 75 -56.12 -6.59 -25.45
CA GLU A 75 -55.82 -6.41 -24.03
C GLU A 75 -55.93 -7.73 -23.25
N ARG A 76 -56.93 -8.56 -23.56
CA ARG A 76 -57.11 -9.88 -22.94
C ARG A 76 -55.96 -10.82 -23.30
N ARG A 77 -55.56 -10.86 -24.56
CA ARG A 77 -54.41 -11.66 -25.04
C ARG A 77 -53.09 -11.18 -24.43
N ALA A 78 -52.91 -9.87 -24.27
CA ALA A 78 -51.74 -9.30 -23.61
C ALA A 78 -51.68 -9.70 -22.12
N LYS A 79 -52.81 -9.63 -21.41
CA LYS A 79 -52.92 -10.04 -20.00
C LYS A 79 -52.71 -11.54 -19.82
N GLU A 80 -53.29 -12.38 -20.69
CA GLU A 80 -53.04 -13.84 -20.73
C GLU A 80 -51.56 -14.16 -21.02
N ALA A 81 -50.92 -13.45 -21.96
CA ALA A 81 -49.51 -13.63 -22.28
C ALA A 81 -48.59 -13.22 -21.11
N GLN A 82 -48.90 -12.13 -20.41
CA GLN A 82 -48.17 -11.70 -19.21
C GLN A 82 -48.26 -12.73 -18.08
N GLN A 83 -49.47 -13.21 -17.76
CA GLN A 83 -49.69 -14.25 -16.75
C GLN A 83 -48.96 -15.56 -17.09
N LEU A 84 -48.89 -15.93 -18.37
CA LEU A 84 -48.14 -17.11 -18.81
C LEU A 84 -46.62 -16.91 -18.70
N ILE A 85 -46.09 -15.73 -19.01
CA ILE A 85 -44.67 -15.40 -18.81
C ILE A 85 -44.30 -15.44 -17.32
N GLU A 86 -45.14 -14.87 -16.46
CA GLU A 86 -44.94 -14.88 -15.00
C GLU A 86 -44.91 -16.31 -14.44
N LYS A 87 -45.88 -17.15 -14.83
CA LYS A 87 -45.91 -18.57 -14.46
C LYS A 87 -44.67 -19.33 -14.93
N LEU A 88 -44.23 -19.13 -16.18
CA LEU A 88 -43.02 -19.76 -16.72
C LEU A 88 -41.72 -19.25 -16.06
N ARG A 89 -41.73 -18.04 -15.47
CA ARG A 89 -40.61 -17.54 -14.64
C ARG A 89 -40.58 -18.23 -13.28
N LEU A 90 -41.73 -18.38 -12.61
CA LEU A 90 -41.84 -19.11 -11.33
C LEU A 90 -41.44 -20.58 -11.47
N GLU A 91 -41.91 -21.28 -12.51
CA GLU A 91 -41.51 -22.67 -12.80
C GLU A 91 -39.99 -22.80 -13.03
N LYS A 92 -39.36 -21.79 -13.66
CA LYS A 92 -37.91 -21.72 -13.89
C LYS A 92 -37.14 -21.43 -12.59
N GLU A 93 -37.67 -20.62 -11.68
CA GLU A 93 -37.07 -20.41 -10.35
C GLU A 93 -37.14 -21.69 -9.51
N GLU A 94 -38.27 -22.40 -9.51
CA GLU A 94 -38.39 -23.73 -8.87
C GLU A 94 -37.40 -24.74 -9.46
N GLU A 95 -37.23 -24.82 -10.78
CA GLU A 95 -36.19 -25.66 -11.39
C GLU A 95 -34.79 -25.24 -10.95
N SER A 96 -34.54 -23.94 -10.77
CA SER A 96 -33.26 -23.43 -10.30
C SER A 96 -32.97 -23.81 -8.84
N GLU A 97 -33.96 -23.74 -7.95
CA GLU A 97 -33.84 -24.17 -6.55
C GLU A 97 -33.65 -25.69 -6.47
N LYS A 98 -34.48 -26.46 -7.17
CA LYS A 98 -34.35 -27.93 -7.26
C LYS A 98 -33.01 -28.35 -7.86
N ARG A 99 -32.42 -27.53 -8.74
CA ARG A 99 -31.06 -27.72 -9.25
C ARG A 99 -29.98 -27.38 -8.21
N LYS A 100 -30.06 -26.23 -7.54
CA LYS A 100 -29.13 -25.86 -6.43
C LYS A 100 -29.16 -26.93 -5.32
N GLU A 101 -30.32 -27.46 -5.00
CA GLU A 101 -30.49 -28.53 -4.01
C GLU A 101 -29.85 -29.85 -4.47
N ARG A 102 -30.00 -30.22 -5.75
CA ARG A 102 -29.30 -31.37 -6.36
C ARG A 102 -27.79 -31.19 -6.41
N GLU A 103 -27.30 -30.00 -6.74
CA GLU A 103 -25.87 -29.68 -6.76
C GLU A 103 -25.28 -29.69 -5.32
N ARG A 104 -26.02 -29.22 -4.31
CA ARG A 104 -25.67 -29.37 -2.88
C ARG A 104 -25.62 -30.85 -2.46
N LYS A 105 -26.57 -31.68 -2.89
CA LYS A 105 -26.58 -33.13 -2.60
C LYS A 105 -25.43 -33.87 -3.31
N MET A 106 -25.14 -33.54 -4.57
CA MET A 106 -23.98 -34.10 -5.29
C MET A 106 -22.63 -33.67 -4.67
N ALA A 107 -22.51 -32.44 -4.16
CA ALA A 107 -21.33 -31.99 -3.43
C ALA A 107 -21.14 -32.75 -2.10
N ALA A 108 -22.23 -33.18 -1.45
CA ALA A 108 -22.16 -34.00 -0.24
C ALA A 108 -21.69 -35.45 -0.51
N ASP A 109 -22.15 -36.08 -1.59
CA ASP A 109 -21.72 -37.43 -1.97
C ASP A 109 -20.29 -37.45 -2.55
N GLN A 110 -19.91 -36.48 -3.38
CA GLN A 110 -18.55 -36.38 -3.94
C GLN A 110 -17.47 -36.14 -2.86
N GLY A 111 -17.87 -35.74 -1.64
CA GLY A 111 -17.00 -35.66 -0.47
C GLY A 111 -16.48 -37.00 0.06
N LYS A 112 -16.88 -38.15 -0.50
CA LYS A 112 -16.42 -39.49 -0.07
C LYS A 112 -15.61 -40.28 -1.10
N ASP A 113 -15.70 -39.97 -2.39
CA ASP A 113 -15.12 -40.80 -3.47
C ASP A 113 -14.14 -40.02 -4.38
N SER A 114 -13.02 -39.58 -3.79
CA SER A 114 -11.84 -39.10 -4.55
C SER A 114 -10.49 -39.29 -3.83
N LEU A 115 -10.43 -40.22 -2.86
CA LEU A 115 -9.19 -40.64 -2.20
C LEU A 115 -8.48 -41.73 -3.02
N PHE A 116 -7.91 -41.36 -4.18
CA PHE A 116 -7.12 -42.29 -5.01
C PHE A 116 -5.63 -41.96 -4.99
N GLU A 117 -4.80 -42.95 -4.68
CA GLU A 117 -3.37 -42.78 -4.45
C GLU A 117 -2.58 -42.45 -5.73
N VAL A 118 -1.85 -41.33 -5.73
CA VAL A 118 -0.63 -41.23 -6.53
C VAL A 118 0.47 -42.02 -5.80
N LYS A 119 0.63 -43.31 -6.12
CA LYS A 119 1.67 -44.18 -5.55
C LYS A 119 3.08 -43.78 -6.00
N VAL A 120 3.62 -42.70 -5.44
CA VAL A 120 5.06 -42.42 -5.46
C VAL A 120 5.78 -43.49 -4.62
N LYS A 121 6.70 -44.25 -5.22
CA LYS A 121 7.50 -45.28 -4.52
C LYS A 121 8.65 -44.66 -3.70
N THR A 122 8.34 -43.84 -2.71
CA THR A 122 9.28 -43.46 -1.64
C THR A 122 9.26 -44.50 -0.52
N LYS A 123 10.45 -44.90 -0.02
CA LYS A 123 10.57 -45.84 1.11
C LYS A 123 10.02 -45.22 2.41
N LYS A 124 9.58 -46.07 3.34
CA LYS A 124 8.90 -45.70 4.60
C LYS A 124 9.67 -44.64 5.41
N GLY A 125 8.98 -43.58 5.87
CA GLY A 125 9.48 -42.71 6.95
C GLY A 125 8.80 -41.35 7.06
N GLY A 126 8.07 -41.09 8.15
CA GLY A 126 7.73 -39.75 8.66
C GLY A 126 6.68 -38.94 7.89
N GLY A 127 5.42 -38.96 8.33
CA GLY A 127 4.39 -38.04 7.85
C GLY A 127 4.46 -36.67 8.54
N LYS A 128 4.82 -35.60 7.82
CA LYS A 128 4.60 -34.22 8.26
C LYS A 128 3.17 -33.79 7.92
N LYS A 129 2.48 -33.14 8.87
CA LYS A 129 1.23 -32.40 8.58
C LYS A 129 1.59 -31.16 7.74
N THR A 130 1.04 -31.03 6.54
CA THR A 130 1.08 -29.76 5.79
C THR A 130 0.20 -28.72 6.46
N THR A 131 0.73 -27.52 6.61
CA THR A 131 0.14 -26.38 7.31
C THR A 131 -0.74 -25.55 6.36
N LYS A 132 -1.49 -24.57 6.92
CA LYS A 132 -2.17 -23.56 6.08
C LYS A 132 -1.18 -22.75 5.23
N ILE A 133 0.05 -22.54 5.74
CA ILE A 133 1.11 -21.77 5.06
C ILE A 133 1.55 -22.47 3.78
N ASP A 134 1.70 -23.80 3.82
CA ASP A 134 2.12 -24.60 2.64
C ASP A 134 1.12 -24.49 1.48
N LYS A 135 -0.19 -24.40 1.78
CA LYS A 135 -1.22 -24.17 0.75
C LYS A 135 -1.14 -22.77 0.14
N VAL A 136 -1.00 -21.73 0.96
CA VAL A 136 -0.87 -20.34 0.48
C VAL A 136 0.39 -20.15 -0.36
N ASN A 137 1.50 -20.81 0.01
CA ASN A 137 2.74 -20.78 -0.77
C ASN A 137 2.60 -21.50 -2.12
N ALA A 138 1.93 -22.66 -2.16
CA ALA A 138 1.64 -23.34 -3.42
C ALA A 138 0.73 -22.51 -4.36
N GLU A 139 -0.25 -21.80 -3.80
CA GLU A 139 -1.14 -20.91 -4.56
C GLU A 139 -0.41 -19.66 -5.08
N LYS A 140 0.49 -19.05 -4.27
CA LYS A 140 1.41 -17.99 -4.74
C LYS A 140 2.27 -18.47 -5.92
N ALA A 141 2.93 -19.62 -5.79
CA ALA A 141 3.81 -20.16 -6.83
C ALA A 141 3.07 -20.50 -8.14
N SER A 142 1.83 -21.01 -8.07
CA SER A 142 0.99 -21.24 -9.24
C SER A 142 0.64 -19.93 -9.96
N LEU A 143 0.40 -18.86 -9.20
CA LEU A 143 0.05 -17.54 -9.75
C LEU A 143 1.29 -16.86 -10.37
N GLU A 144 2.48 -17.00 -9.78
CA GLU A 144 3.74 -16.56 -10.38
C GLU A 144 4.05 -17.29 -11.71
N ALA A 145 3.75 -18.59 -11.81
CA ALA A 145 3.86 -19.35 -13.06
C ALA A 145 2.83 -18.90 -14.12
N GLU A 146 1.58 -18.61 -13.73
CA GLU A 146 0.58 -17.99 -14.61
C GLU A 146 1.08 -16.64 -15.16
N LEU A 147 1.65 -15.77 -14.31
CA LEU A 147 2.18 -14.46 -14.69
C LEU A 147 3.31 -14.56 -15.72
N ALA A 148 4.31 -15.42 -15.47
CA ALA A 148 5.41 -15.63 -16.41
C ALA A 148 4.89 -16.15 -17.78
N SER A 149 3.92 -17.06 -17.77
CA SER A 149 3.29 -17.55 -19.01
C SER A 149 2.51 -16.43 -19.74
N ALA A 150 1.83 -15.56 -19.01
CA ALA A 150 1.04 -14.45 -19.54
C ALA A 150 1.89 -13.34 -20.18
N GLN A 151 3.14 -13.18 -19.74
CA GLN A 151 4.15 -12.30 -20.35
C GLN A 151 4.73 -12.90 -21.64
N VAL A 152 5.11 -14.18 -21.64
CA VAL A 152 5.57 -14.91 -22.84
C VAL A 152 4.51 -14.93 -23.94
N ILE A 153 3.23 -15.11 -23.57
CA ILE A 153 2.09 -15.01 -24.49
C ILE A 153 1.93 -13.59 -25.04
N ALA A 154 2.19 -12.55 -24.23
CA ALA A 154 2.11 -11.15 -24.68
C ALA A 154 3.18 -10.81 -25.73
N ALA A 155 4.45 -11.16 -25.47
CA ALA A 155 5.55 -10.91 -26.38
C ALA A 155 5.32 -11.57 -27.76
N ARG A 156 4.86 -12.83 -27.77
CA ARG A 156 4.51 -13.55 -29.01
C ARG A 156 3.32 -12.91 -29.73
N ALA A 157 2.23 -12.60 -29.01
CA ALA A 157 1.05 -11.99 -29.61
C ALA A 157 1.29 -10.55 -30.11
N ARG A 158 2.24 -9.80 -29.52
CA ARG A 158 2.71 -8.50 -30.03
C ARG A 158 3.42 -8.65 -31.38
N ARG A 159 4.34 -9.61 -31.51
CA ARG A 159 5.04 -9.91 -32.78
C ARG A 159 4.06 -10.32 -33.90
N GLU A 160 2.96 -11.00 -33.57
CA GLU A 160 1.96 -11.47 -34.56
C GLU A 160 0.89 -10.42 -34.92
N ILE A 161 0.41 -9.64 -33.96
CA ILE A 161 -0.82 -8.80 -34.09
C ILE A 161 -0.53 -7.29 -33.91
N GLY A 162 0.68 -6.94 -33.46
CA GLY A 162 1.03 -5.57 -33.06
C GLY A 162 0.51 -5.17 -31.68
N ALA A 163 0.93 -4.00 -31.20
CA ALA A 163 0.56 -3.48 -29.88
C ALA A 163 -0.91 -3.02 -29.81
N TYR A 164 -1.61 -3.41 -28.74
CA TYR A 164 -3.03 -3.10 -28.56
C TYR A 164 -3.27 -1.63 -28.14
N LYS A 165 -3.83 -0.81 -29.04
CA LYS A 165 -4.06 0.64 -28.82
C LYS A 165 -5.40 1.00 -28.15
N GLY A 166 -6.25 0.02 -27.81
CA GLY A 166 -7.58 0.27 -27.23
C GLY A 166 -7.59 0.53 -25.71
N GLN A 167 -8.79 0.74 -25.17
CA GLN A 167 -9.06 0.81 -23.73
C GLN A 167 -9.33 -0.60 -23.17
N LEU A 168 -9.07 -0.83 -21.88
CA LEU A 168 -9.37 -2.11 -21.21
C LEU A 168 -10.67 -1.98 -20.42
N GLU A 169 -11.74 -2.58 -20.96
CA GLU A 169 -13.02 -2.67 -20.28
C GLU A 169 -13.12 -3.95 -19.44
N CYS A 170 -13.25 -3.77 -18.12
CA CYS A 170 -13.43 -4.85 -17.16
C CYS A 170 -14.87 -4.81 -16.65
N ARG A 171 -15.78 -5.46 -17.39
CA ARG A 171 -17.23 -5.47 -17.11
C ARG A 171 -17.61 -6.59 -16.14
N SER A 172 -18.43 -6.27 -15.14
CA SER A 172 -19.15 -7.20 -14.23
C SER A 172 -18.30 -8.38 -13.73
N PHE A 173 -17.31 -8.07 -12.89
CA PHE A 173 -16.48 -9.09 -12.24
C PHE A 173 -16.66 -9.09 -10.72
N THR A 174 -16.68 -10.29 -10.14
CA THR A 174 -16.76 -10.51 -8.69
C THR A 174 -15.45 -11.12 -8.20
N LEU A 175 -14.88 -10.57 -7.11
CA LEU A 175 -13.64 -11.06 -6.51
C LEU A 175 -13.94 -11.94 -5.28
N PRO A 176 -13.81 -13.27 -5.36
CA PRO A 176 -13.94 -14.13 -4.19
C PRO A 176 -12.80 -13.88 -3.20
N ASN A 177 -13.07 -14.09 -1.92
CA ASN A 177 -12.05 -13.99 -0.87
C ASN A 177 -11.16 -15.25 -0.85
N PRO A 178 -9.82 -15.16 -1.06
CA PRO A 178 -8.92 -16.31 -1.00
C PRO A 178 -8.89 -17.00 0.37
N GLY A 179 -9.21 -16.28 1.45
CA GLY A 179 -9.32 -16.86 2.81
C GLY A 179 -10.61 -17.66 3.05
N GLY A 180 -11.55 -17.65 2.11
CA GLY A 180 -12.93 -18.11 2.30
C GLY A 180 -13.82 -17.06 2.98
N GLY A 181 -15.14 -17.28 2.93
CA GLY A 181 -16.15 -16.33 3.41
C GLY A 181 -16.83 -15.58 2.25
N ALA A 182 -17.39 -14.40 2.55
CA ALA A 182 -18.03 -13.54 1.55
C ALA A 182 -17.03 -12.99 0.52
N ASN A 183 -17.52 -12.58 -0.66
CA ASN A 183 -16.68 -11.95 -1.68
C ASN A 183 -16.13 -10.60 -1.20
N LEU A 184 -14.97 -10.22 -1.73
CA LEU A 184 -14.30 -8.95 -1.43
C LEU A 184 -14.92 -7.79 -2.22
N ILE A 185 -15.29 -8.05 -3.48
CA ILE A 185 -15.93 -7.10 -4.39
C ILE A 185 -16.99 -7.85 -5.19
N GLU A 186 -18.18 -7.27 -5.34
CA GLU A 186 -19.34 -7.87 -6.05
C GLU A 186 -19.74 -6.97 -7.24
N ASP A 187 -19.94 -7.59 -8.41
CA ASP A 187 -20.35 -6.98 -9.70
C ASP A 187 -19.61 -5.69 -10.11
N ALA A 188 -18.30 -5.63 -9.86
CA ALA A 188 -17.48 -4.48 -10.21
C ALA A 188 -17.35 -4.24 -11.72
N PHE A 189 -17.23 -2.95 -12.05
CA PHE A 189 -17.00 -2.43 -13.38
C PHE A 189 -15.88 -1.39 -13.32
N CYS A 190 -14.92 -1.44 -14.25
CA CYS A 190 -13.99 -0.34 -14.49
C CYS A 190 -13.50 -0.28 -15.94
N ILE A 191 -13.13 0.93 -16.37
CA ILE A 191 -12.49 1.16 -17.67
C ILE A 191 -11.09 1.73 -17.42
N LEU A 192 -10.06 1.06 -17.92
CA LEU A 192 -8.69 1.55 -17.86
C LEU A 192 -8.28 2.10 -19.24
N VAL A 193 -7.98 3.40 -19.29
CA VAL A 193 -7.69 4.15 -20.51
C VAL A 193 -6.17 4.38 -20.62
N ARG A 194 -5.59 4.20 -21.82
CA ARG A 194 -4.16 4.43 -22.04
C ARG A 194 -3.77 5.89 -21.71
N GLY A 195 -2.64 6.06 -21.02
CA GLY A 195 -2.13 7.35 -20.55
C GLY A 195 -2.66 7.80 -19.18
N HIS A 196 -3.74 7.18 -18.68
CA HIS A 196 -4.24 7.41 -17.34
C HIS A 196 -3.48 6.58 -16.30
N ARG A 197 -3.29 7.16 -15.12
CA ARG A 197 -2.54 6.57 -14.00
C ARG A 197 -3.47 6.52 -12.78
N TYR A 198 -3.86 5.31 -12.39
CA TYR A 198 -4.93 5.05 -11.43
C TYR A 198 -4.38 4.74 -10.03
N GLY A 199 -4.73 5.53 -9.03
CA GLY A 199 -4.48 5.20 -7.62
C GLY A 199 -5.58 4.28 -7.09
N LEU A 200 -5.22 3.07 -6.65
CA LEU A 200 -6.15 2.08 -6.09
C LEU A 200 -6.20 2.19 -4.56
N ILE A 201 -7.22 2.92 -4.09
CA ILE A 201 -7.45 3.32 -2.70
C ILE A 201 -8.42 2.34 -2.04
N GLY A 202 -8.23 2.11 -0.73
CA GLY A 202 -9.14 1.35 0.12
C GLY A 202 -8.43 0.85 1.38
N ARG A 203 -9.22 0.49 2.39
CA ARG A 203 -8.70 0.03 3.69
C ARG A 203 -8.01 -1.34 3.61
N ASN A 204 -7.20 -1.66 4.62
CA ASN A 204 -6.42 -2.90 4.60
C ASN A 204 -7.31 -4.14 4.78
N GLY A 205 -7.01 -5.19 4.02
CA GLY A 205 -7.84 -6.40 3.91
C GLY A 205 -8.97 -6.36 2.86
N LYS A 206 -9.33 -5.20 2.29
CA LYS A 206 -10.44 -5.07 1.32
C LYS A 206 -10.13 -5.56 -0.12
N GLY A 207 -8.98 -6.21 -0.34
CA GLY A 207 -8.70 -6.95 -1.58
C GLY A 207 -7.86 -6.24 -2.64
N LYS A 208 -7.30 -5.05 -2.39
CA LYS A 208 -6.40 -4.27 -3.30
C LYS A 208 -5.40 -5.16 -4.08
N SER A 209 -4.52 -5.86 -3.35
CA SER A 209 -3.51 -6.76 -3.91
C SER A 209 -4.09 -7.98 -4.64
N THR A 210 -5.29 -8.44 -4.23
CA THR A 210 -6.01 -9.53 -4.89
C THR A 210 -6.58 -9.08 -6.23
N MET A 211 -7.08 -7.83 -6.31
CA MET A 211 -7.54 -7.19 -7.54
C MET A 211 -6.39 -6.98 -8.53
N LEU A 212 -5.23 -6.49 -8.09
CA LEU A 212 -4.04 -6.40 -8.93
C LEU A 212 -3.61 -7.77 -9.46
N ARG A 213 -3.53 -8.81 -8.61
CA ARG A 213 -3.24 -10.18 -9.03
C ARG A 213 -4.26 -10.75 -10.02
N ALA A 214 -5.54 -10.40 -9.90
CA ALA A 214 -6.59 -10.85 -10.79
C ALA A 214 -6.52 -10.20 -12.19
N PHE A 215 -6.14 -8.91 -12.28
CA PHE A 215 -5.79 -8.30 -13.58
C PHE A 215 -4.52 -8.92 -14.17
N ALA A 216 -3.48 -9.07 -13.36
CA ALA A 216 -2.16 -9.54 -13.81
C ALA A 216 -2.21 -10.97 -14.38
N SER A 217 -2.95 -11.87 -13.73
CA SER A 217 -3.23 -13.24 -14.19
C SER A 217 -4.29 -13.32 -15.31
N ARG A 218 -4.79 -12.18 -15.82
CA ARG A 218 -5.86 -12.08 -16.84
C ARG A 218 -7.16 -12.79 -16.44
N ARG A 219 -7.41 -12.98 -15.14
CA ARG A 219 -8.63 -13.58 -14.57
C ARG A 219 -9.79 -12.57 -14.51
N VAL A 220 -9.49 -11.27 -14.55
CA VAL A 220 -10.47 -10.17 -14.56
C VAL A 220 -10.31 -9.33 -15.84
N GLY A 221 -11.44 -9.06 -16.50
CA GLY A 221 -11.51 -8.35 -17.76
C GLY A 221 -11.10 -9.21 -18.96
N ASN A 222 -11.66 -8.93 -20.14
CA ASN A 222 -11.27 -9.60 -21.39
C ASN A 222 -9.96 -8.98 -21.94
N ILE A 223 -8.88 -9.02 -21.14
CA ILE A 223 -7.59 -8.38 -21.47
C ILE A 223 -6.98 -9.06 -22.72
N PRO A 224 -6.84 -8.35 -23.86
CA PRO A 224 -6.36 -8.93 -25.10
C PRO A 224 -4.96 -9.56 -24.98
N LYS A 225 -4.72 -10.66 -25.70
CA LYS A 225 -3.46 -11.44 -25.57
C LYS A 225 -2.21 -10.62 -25.89
N ASN A 226 -2.28 -9.68 -26.82
CA ASN A 226 -1.19 -8.77 -27.23
C ASN A 226 -0.98 -7.56 -26.30
N VAL A 227 -1.74 -7.43 -25.21
CA VAL A 227 -1.41 -6.50 -24.11
C VAL A 227 -0.34 -7.14 -23.22
N SER A 228 0.77 -6.44 -22.99
CA SER A 228 1.75 -6.82 -21.97
C SER A 228 1.37 -6.24 -20.62
N VAL A 229 1.26 -7.09 -19.59
CA VAL A 229 0.94 -6.72 -18.21
C VAL A 229 2.12 -7.13 -17.32
N HIS A 230 2.63 -6.20 -16.52
CA HIS A 230 3.65 -6.48 -15.51
C HIS A 230 3.09 -6.13 -14.13
N TYR A 231 3.34 -6.99 -13.14
CA TYR A 231 2.87 -6.81 -11.77
C TYR A 231 4.05 -6.94 -10.80
N VAL A 232 4.24 -5.93 -9.95
CA VAL A 232 5.25 -5.91 -8.89
C VAL A 232 4.53 -6.14 -7.57
N SER A 233 4.83 -7.26 -6.91
CA SER A 233 4.31 -7.64 -5.60
C SER A 233 5.15 -7.11 -4.44
N GLN A 234 4.50 -6.90 -3.29
CA GLN A 234 5.12 -6.56 -2.01
C GLN A 234 6.14 -7.63 -1.55
N ASP A 235 5.79 -8.92 -1.72
CA ASP A 235 6.70 -10.06 -1.56
C ASP A 235 7.33 -10.45 -2.90
N VAL A 236 8.63 -10.76 -2.92
CA VAL A 236 9.29 -11.42 -4.07
C VAL A 236 9.86 -12.76 -3.63
N GLN A 237 9.28 -13.85 -4.13
CA GLN A 237 9.88 -15.18 -4.02
C GLN A 237 11.00 -15.32 -5.07
N LEU A 238 12.11 -15.95 -4.68
CA LEU A 238 13.25 -16.17 -5.59
C LEU A 238 13.14 -17.54 -6.26
N ASN A 239 12.80 -17.53 -7.54
CA ASN A 239 12.93 -18.67 -8.44
C ASN A 239 14.39 -19.13 -8.50
N GLU A 240 14.64 -20.42 -8.73
CA GLU A 240 16.00 -20.98 -8.66
C GLU A 240 16.95 -20.29 -9.64
N THR A 241 16.45 -19.95 -10.83
CA THR A 241 17.17 -19.19 -11.86
C THR A 241 17.59 -17.78 -11.40
N THR A 242 16.79 -17.09 -10.59
CA THR A 242 17.04 -15.69 -10.19
C THR A 242 17.78 -15.55 -8.86
N LYS A 243 17.99 -16.63 -8.09
CA LYS A 243 18.74 -16.61 -6.82
C LYS A 243 20.19 -16.17 -6.99
N ASP A 244 20.84 -16.61 -8.07
CA ASP A 244 22.28 -16.45 -8.31
C ASP A 244 22.66 -15.30 -9.26
N MET A 245 21.67 -14.65 -9.87
CA MET A 245 21.86 -13.47 -10.73
C MET A 245 22.16 -12.21 -9.90
N THR A 246 22.80 -11.22 -10.53
CA THR A 246 22.94 -9.86 -9.99
C THR A 246 21.69 -9.00 -10.30
N PRO A 247 21.44 -7.91 -9.55
CA PRO A 247 20.36 -6.98 -9.84
C PRO A 247 20.33 -6.47 -11.28
N ALA A 248 21.48 -6.09 -11.86
CA ALA A 248 21.54 -5.59 -13.24
C ALA A 248 21.09 -6.65 -14.25
N GLN A 249 21.57 -7.88 -14.12
CA GLN A 249 21.16 -9.00 -14.97
C GLN A 249 19.66 -9.27 -14.88
N VAL A 250 19.05 -9.24 -13.69
CA VAL A 250 17.60 -9.46 -13.52
C VAL A 250 16.76 -8.34 -14.15
N VAL A 251 17.25 -7.09 -14.15
CA VAL A 251 16.57 -5.97 -14.82
C VAL A 251 16.68 -6.08 -16.34
N VAL A 252 17.83 -6.51 -16.87
CA VAL A 252 18.06 -6.73 -18.30
C VAL A 252 17.26 -7.93 -18.84
N ASP A 253 17.17 -9.03 -18.08
CA ASP A 253 16.39 -10.23 -18.43
C ASP A 253 14.87 -10.02 -18.36
N ALA A 254 14.40 -8.92 -17.74
CA ALA A 254 12.98 -8.58 -17.66
C ALA A 254 12.39 -8.16 -19.01
N ASP A 255 13.23 -7.73 -19.96
CA ASP A 255 12.83 -7.51 -21.34
C ASP A 255 12.81 -8.85 -22.10
N VAL A 256 11.67 -9.53 -21.97
CA VAL A 256 11.35 -10.80 -22.65
C VAL A 256 11.42 -10.65 -24.19
N GLU A 257 11.18 -9.45 -24.73
CA GLU A 257 11.17 -9.19 -26.17
C GLU A 257 12.60 -9.09 -26.72
N ARG A 258 13.48 -8.32 -26.05
CA ARG A 258 14.95 -8.33 -26.26
C ARG A 258 15.54 -9.73 -26.12
N LYS A 259 15.14 -10.48 -25.08
CA LYS A 259 15.67 -11.83 -24.83
C LYS A 259 15.30 -12.81 -25.96
N MET A 260 14.04 -12.83 -26.39
CA MET A 260 13.62 -13.66 -27.54
C MET A 260 14.30 -13.24 -28.85
N LEU A 261 14.56 -11.95 -29.05
CA LEU A 261 15.31 -11.48 -30.23
C LEU A 261 16.77 -11.93 -30.21
N MET A 262 17.46 -11.85 -29.06
CA MET A 262 18.84 -12.34 -28.92
C MET A 262 18.96 -13.85 -29.07
N GLU A 263 18.02 -14.60 -28.51
CA GLU A 263 17.94 -16.06 -28.70
C GLU A 263 17.67 -16.42 -30.18
N GLU A 264 16.79 -15.69 -30.89
CA GLU A 264 16.49 -15.92 -32.31
C GLU A 264 17.64 -15.52 -33.25
N VAL A 265 18.34 -14.39 -32.99
CA VAL A 265 19.54 -13.99 -33.73
C VAL A 265 20.63 -15.06 -33.59
N ARG A 266 20.97 -15.46 -32.36
CA ARG A 266 21.97 -16.49 -32.11
C ARG A 266 21.61 -17.82 -32.76
N GLU A 267 20.34 -18.21 -32.73
CA GLU A 267 19.87 -19.41 -33.42
C GLU A 267 20.03 -19.33 -34.96
N LEU A 268 20.04 -18.13 -35.54
CA LEU A 268 20.23 -17.89 -36.97
C LEU A 268 21.73 -17.83 -37.33
N GLU A 269 22.56 -17.22 -36.48
CA GLU A 269 24.03 -17.25 -36.56
C GLU A 269 24.56 -18.69 -36.47
N ASP A 270 24.11 -19.47 -35.48
CA ASP A 270 24.44 -20.89 -35.36
C ASP A 270 24.01 -21.69 -36.62
N LYS A 271 22.99 -21.25 -37.37
CA LYS A 271 22.56 -21.90 -38.64
C LYS A 271 23.42 -21.45 -39.83
N ALA A 272 23.93 -20.22 -39.82
CA ALA A 272 24.91 -19.72 -40.78
C ALA A 272 26.22 -20.50 -40.70
N GLU A 273 26.79 -20.65 -39.51
CA GLU A 273 28.03 -21.43 -39.30
C GLU A 273 27.88 -22.90 -39.72
N ARG A 274 26.70 -23.50 -39.49
CA ARG A 274 26.40 -24.87 -39.90
C ARG A 274 26.04 -25.04 -41.39
N GLY A 275 26.10 -23.97 -42.19
CA GLY A 275 25.80 -24.01 -43.63
C GLY A 275 24.35 -24.38 -43.97
N ALA A 276 23.42 -24.21 -43.02
CA ALA A 276 22.01 -24.56 -43.14
C ALA A 276 21.09 -23.33 -43.34
N TYR A 277 21.68 -22.20 -43.70
CA TYR A 277 21.05 -20.88 -43.79
C TYR A 277 20.27 -20.68 -45.10
N THR A 278 19.07 -20.11 -45.02
CA THR A 278 18.24 -19.81 -46.20
C THR A 278 18.03 -18.31 -46.41
N GLY A 279 17.62 -17.91 -47.61
CA GLY A 279 17.21 -16.53 -47.90
C GLY A 279 15.91 -16.09 -47.20
N GLU A 280 15.23 -16.99 -46.47
CA GLU A 280 14.19 -16.60 -45.50
C GLU A 280 14.78 -16.31 -44.11
N ASP A 281 15.80 -17.09 -43.69
CA ASP A 281 16.55 -16.86 -42.45
C ASP A 281 17.30 -15.53 -42.48
N GLU A 282 17.92 -15.17 -43.60
CA GLU A 282 18.57 -13.87 -43.85
C GLU A 282 17.59 -12.70 -43.60
N LYS A 283 16.40 -12.78 -44.20
CA LYS A 283 15.32 -11.80 -43.99
C LYS A 283 14.75 -11.84 -42.59
N ARG A 284 14.92 -12.94 -41.84
CA ARG A 284 14.52 -13.05 -40.44
C ARG A 284 15.57 -12.37 -39.55
N HIS A 285 16.83 -12.60 -39.83
CA HIS A 285 17.99 -12.04 -39.15
C HIS A 285 18.00 -10.52 -39.22
N SER A 286 17.91 -9.94 -40.44
CA SER A 286 17.83 -8.48 -40.64
C SER A 286 16.74 -7.85 -39.75
N ARG A 287 15.51 -8.36 -39.83
CA ARG A 287 14.38 -7.88 -39.01
C ARG A 287 14.58 -8.05 -37.51
N CYS A 288 15.35 -9.04 -37.06
CA CYS A 288 15.66 -9.20 -35.63
C CYS A 288 16.72 -8.18 -35.17
N VAL A 289 17.74 -7.90 -36.00
CA VAL A 289 18.73 -6.85 -35.74
C VAL A 289 18.08 -5.46 -35.74
N GLU A 290 17.27 -5.14 -36.76
CA GLU A 290 16.47 -3.91 -36.84
C GLU A 290 15.61 -3.68 -35.58
N LEU A 291 14.99 -4.74 -35.04
CA LEU A 291 14.21 -4.67 -33.80
C LEU A 291 15.07 -4.52 -32.54
N LEU A 292 16.28 -5.11 -32.50
CA LEU A 292 17.23 -4.92 -31.39
C LEU A 292 17.78 -3.49 -31.35
N GLU A 293 18.08 -2.89 -32.50
CA GLU A 293 18.45 -1.47 -32.64
C GLU A 293 17.32 -0.55 -32.14
N LEU A 294 16.08 -0.80 -32.55
CA LEU A 294 14.89 -0.05 -32.10
C LEU A 294 14.63 -0.17 -30.59
N ILE A 295 14.99 -1.30 -29.97
CA ILE A 295 14.94 -1.53 -28.52
C ILE A 295 16.19 -0.94 -27.79
N GLN A 296 17.18 -0.47 -28.56
CA GLN A 296 18.48 0.02 -28.10
C GLN A 296 19.20 -1.03 -27.25
N ALA A 297 19.28 -2.25 -27.76
CA ALA A 297 19.65 -3.45 -27.02
C ALA A 297 21.05 -3.44 -26.39
N ASP A 298 21.99 -2.68 -26.94
CA ASP A 298 23.38 -2.54 -26.45
C ASP A 298 23.45 -1.60 -25.24
N SER A 299 22.71 -0.49 -25.28
CA SER A 299 22.58 0.44 -24.16
C SER A 299 21.85 -0.14 -22.94
N ALA A 300 21.25 -1.34 -23.08
CA ALA A 300 20.41 -1.99 -22.09
C ALA A 300 21.08 -2.12 -20.72
N GLU A 301 22.35 -2.52 -20.68
CA GLU A 301 23.07 -2.78 -19.42
C GLU A 301 23.35 -1.49 -18.65
N ARG A 302 23.84 -0.44 -19.34
CA ARG A 302 24.03 0.90 -18.75
C ARG A 302 22.72 1.48 -18.24
N ARG A 303 21.64 1.40 -19.04
CA ARG A 303 20.29 1.83 -18.62
C ARG A 303 19.78 1.06 -17.40
N ALA A 304 20.06 -0.24 -17.29
CA ALA A 304 19.70 -1.04 -16.12
C ALA A 304 20.51 -0.66 -14.87
N GLU A 305 21.82 -0.42 -15.01
CA GLU A 305 22.66 0.12 -13.92
C GLU A 305 22.16 1.48 -13.43
N ASP A 306 21.82 2.41 -14.33
CA ASP A 306 21.35 3.76 -13.98
C ASP A 306 20.01 3.74 -13.21
N LEU A 307 19.06 2.89 -13.62
CA LEU A 307 17.81 2.66 -12.87
C LEU A 307 18.09 2.14 -11.45
N ILE A 308 18.99 1.16 -11.33
CA ILE A 308 19.38 0.55 -10.06
C ILE A 308 20.12 1.56 -9.16
N VAL A 309 20.97 2.42 -9.72
CA VAL A 309 21.64 3.51 -9.01
C VAL A 309 20.63 4.55 -8.50
N ASN A 310 19.63 4.93 -9.31
CA ASN A 310 18.62 5.92 -8.91
C ASN A 310 17.63 5.37 -7.88
N LEU A 311 17.37 4.05 -7.88
CA LEU A 311 16.68 3.33 -6.79
C LEU A 311 17.58 3.11 -5.55
N GLY A 312 18.79 3.66 -5.52
CA GLY A 312 19.64 3.80 -4.34
C GLY A 312 20.57 2.62 -4.05
N PHE A 313 20.86 1.74 -5.01
CA PHE A 313 21.82 0.65 -4.79
C PHE A 313 23.27 1.16 -4.82
N SER A 314 23.98 1.00 -3.70
CA SER A 314 25.42 1.23 -3.62
C SER A 314 26.20 0.22 -4.49
N THR A 315 27.42 0.57 -4.89
CA THR A 315 28.30 -0.28 -5.72
C THR A 315 28.52 -1.67 -5.11
N SER A 316 28.61 -1.77 -3.78
CA SER A 316 28.78 -3.02 -3.03
C SER A 316 27.50 -3.86 -2.84
N LEU A 317 26.35 -3.37 -3.33
CA LEU A 317 25.08 -4.10 -3.44
C LEU A 317 24.80 -4.53 -4.88
N ARG A 318 25.19 -3.75 -5.89
CA ARG A 318 25.02 -4.12 -7.31
C ARG A 318 25.80 -5.38 -7.69
N SER A 319 26.95 -5.62 -7.05
CA SER A 319 27.79 -6.80 -7.28
C SER A 319 27.38 -8.06 -6.50
N ARG A 320 26.28 -8.03 -5.73
CA ARG A 320 25.81 -9.18 -4.92
C ARG A 320 24.71 -9.96 -5.63
N LYS A 321 24.55 -11.23 -5.23
CA LYS A 321 23.46 -12.10 -5.68
C LYS A 321 22.14 -11.71 -5.01
N LEU A 322 21.01 -11.88 -5.70
CA LEU A 322 19.68 -11.62 -5.12
C LEU A 322 19.40 -12.43 -3.84
N SER A 323 19.98 -13.63 -3.72
CA SER A 323 19.92 -14.46 -2.50
C SER A 323 20.51 -13.77 -1.26
N GLU A 324 21.59 -12.99 -1.40
CA GLU A 324 22.25 -12.24 -0.32
C GLU A 324 21.54 -10.93 0.04
N LEU A 325 20.71 -10.41 -0.86
CA LEU A 325 19.95 -9.18 -0.65
C LEU A 325 18.73 -9.43 0.22
N SER A 326 18.40 -8.48 1.11
CA SER A 326 17.15 -8.52 1.91
C SER A 326 15.90 -8.30 1.04
N GLY A 327 14.74 -8.74 1.51
CA GLY A 327 13.46 -8.66 0.79
C GLY A 327 13.21 -7.31 0.10
N GLY A 328 13.31 -6.20 0.82
CA GLY A 328 13.14 -4.86 0.25
C GLY A 328 14.09 -4.51 -0.91
N TRP A 329 15.34 -4.99 -0.91
CA TRP A 329 16.25 -4.81 -2.06
C TRP A 329 15.83 -5.67 -3.26
N ARG A 330 15.31 -6.89 -3.03
CA ARG A 330 14.75 -7.74 -4.11
C ARG A 330 13.51 -7.10 -4.73
N VAL A 331 12.63 -6.50 -3.92
CA VAL A 331 11.47 -5.72 -4.39
C VAL A 331 11.92 -4.53 -5.24
N ARG A 332 12.98 -3.81 -4.84
CA ARG A 332 13.56 -2.74 -5.68
C ARG A 332 14.12 -3.26 -7.01
N THR A 333 14.75 -4.44 -7.04
CA THR A 333 15.18 -5.08 -8.30
C THR A 333 13.97 -5.39 -9.20
N MET A 334 12.89 -5.94 -8.65
CA MET A 334 11.67 -6.23 -9.43
C MET A 334 10.94 -4.96 -9.90
N LEU A 335 10.97 -3.88 -9.12
CA LEU A 335 10.49 -2.56 -9.53
C LEU A 335 11.33 -2.01 -10.70
N ALA A 336 12.66 -2.09 -10.61
CA ALA A 336 13.56 -1.68 -11.70
C ALA A 336 13.29 -2.50 -12.98
N ALA A 337 13.11 -3.81 -12.85
CA ALA A 337 12.78 -4.73 -13.94
C ALA A 337 11.45 -4.36 -14.63
N ALA A 338 10.39 -4.09 -13.85
CA ALA A 338 9.09 -3.72 -14.38
C ALA A 338 9.09 -2.35 -15.09
N ILE A 339 9.89 -1.39 -14.60
CA ILE A 339 10.11 -0.07 -15.23
C ILE A 339 10.90 -0.23 -16.53
N PHE A 340 11.98 -1.04 -16.52
CA PHE A 340 12.81 -1.30 -17.69
C PHE A 340 12.03 -1.99 -18.83
N ALA A 341 11.17 -2.95 -18.49
CA ALA A 341 10.38 -3.73 -19.45
C ALA A 341 9.19 -2.98 -20.11
N ARG A 342 8.90 -1.72 -19.70
CA ARG A 342 7.95 -0.80 -20.35
C ARG A 342 6.62 -1.45 -20.84
N PRO A 343 5.87 -2.17 -19.98
CA PRO A 343 4.64 -2.88 -20.35
C PRO A 343 3.50 -1.94 -20.78
N ASP A 344 2.48 -2.47 -21.46
CA ASP A 344 1.24 -1.72 -21.75
C ASP A 344 0.46 -1.37 -20.48
N VAL A 345 0.49 -2.28 -19.50
CA VAL A 345 -0.11 -2.13 -18.17
C VAL A 345 0.94 -2.42 -17.10
N LEU A 346 1.25 -1.41 -16.29
CA LEU A 346 2.10 -1.55 -15.10
C LEU A 346 1.22 -1.58 -13.84
N LEU A 347 1.33 -2.64 -13.05
CA LEU A 347 0.59 -2.83 -11.80
C LEU A 347 1.58 -2.84 -10.63
N LEU A 348 1.48 -1.86 -9.73
CA LEU A 348 2.38 -1.70 -8.58
C LEU A 348 1.62 -1.89 -7.26
N ASP A 349 2.05 -2.86 -6.45
CA ASP A 349 1.48 -3.15 -5.12
C ASP A 349 2.40 -2.59 -4.02
N GLU A 350 2.02 -1.44 -3.44
CA GLU A 350 2.73 -0.69 -2.39
C GLU A 350 4.25 -0.49 -2.62
N PRO A 351 4.67 0.07 -3.79
CA PRO A 351 6.07 0.22 -4.16
C PRO A 351 6.86 1.13 -3.21
N THR A 352 6.17 1.98 -2.45
CA THR A 352 6.73 2.98 -1.53
C THR A 352 7.36 2.38 -0.28
N ASN A 353 6.82 1.26 0.25
CA ASN A 353 7.10 0.78 1.62
C ASN A 353 8.55 0.30 1.84
N HIS A 354 9.32 0.11 0.76
CA HIS A 354 10.71 -0.33 0.81
C HIS A 354 11.70 0.64 0.15
N LEU A 355 11.24 1.81 -0.27
CA LEU A 355 12.06 2.88 -0.85
C LEU A 355 12.54 3.85 0.23
N SER A 356 13.63 4.57 -0.05
CA SER A 356 13.96 5.78 0.69
C SER A 356 13.24 6.97 0.06
N ILE A 357 13.00 8.05 0.82
CA ILE A 357 12.31 9.25 0.30
C ILE A 357 12.92 9.77 -1.02
N ARG A 358 14.25 9.73 -1.18
CA ARG A 358 14.93 10.05 -2.46
C ARG A 358 14.44 9.18 -3.62
N ALA A 359 14.32 7.87 -3.40
CA ALA A 359 13.89 6.91 -4.42
C ALA A 359 12.36 6.96 -4.67
N VAL A 360 11.55 7.33 -3.67
CA VAL A 360 10.12 7.64 -3.85
C VAL A 360 9.94 8.86 -4.75
N LEU A 361 10.66 9.96 -4.47
CA LEU A 361 10.63 11.18 -5.30
C LEU A 361 11.13 10.94 -6.72
N TRP A 362 12.19 10.14 -6.89
CA TRP A 362 12.65 9.72 -8.23
C TRP A 362 11.58 8.89 -8.97
N LEU A 363 10.95 7.91 -8.29
CA LEU A 363 9.90 7.08 -8.89
C LEU A 363 8.67 7.91 -9.28
N ALA A 364 8.28 8.90 -8.47
CA ALA A 364 7.17 9.78 -8.75
C ALA A 364 7.44 10.63 -10.01
N ARG A 365 8.60 11.30 -10.04
CA ARG A 365 9.11 12.03 -11.20
C ARG A 365 9.13 11.17 -12.46
N GLU A 366 9.69 9.95 -12.38
CA GLU A 366 9.78 9.01 -13.50
C GLU A 366 8.39 8.68 -14.06
N LEU A 367 7.46 8.20 -13.22
CA LEU A 367 6.11 7.80 -13.63
C LEU A 367 5.23 8.98 -14.10
N ALA A 368 5.47 10.20 -13.61
CA ALA A 368 4.73 11.40 -14.00
C ALA A 368 5.30 12.10 -15.24
N THR A 369 6.63 12.08 -15.43
CA THR A 369 7.33 12.92 -16.42
C THR A 369 7.65 12.19 -17.71
N ASN A 370 8.09 10.92 -17.64
CA ASN A 370 8.57 10.17 -18.79
C ASN A 370 7.44 9.98 -19.84
N PRO A 371 7.68 10.30 -21.13
CA PRO A 371 6.66 10.15 -22.19
C PRO A 371 6.13 8.72 -22.33
N VAL A 372 6.92 7.69 -21.98
CA VAL A 372 6.46 6.29 -22.02
C VAL A 372 5.23 6.10 -21.11
N TRP A 373 5.31 6.49 -19.84
CA TRP A 373 4.20 6.30 -18.89
C TRP A 373 2.98 7.20 -19.17
N LYS A 374 3.15 8.25 -19.98
CA LYS A 374 2.05 9.10 -20.48
C LYS A 374 1.22 8.44 -21.60
N GLU A 375 1.67 7.32 -22.17
CA GLU A 375 0.95 6.53 -23.19
C GLU A 375 0.52 5.12 -22.72
N ARG A 376 0.90 4.71 -21.51
CA ARG A 376 0.68 3.38 -20.95
C ARG A 376 -0.37 3.44 -19.85
N ILE A 377 -0.87 2.30 -19.38
CA ILE A 377 -1.78 2.23 -18.23
C ILE A 377 -0.91 1.95 -17.00
N VAL A 378 -1.07 2.73 -15.94
CA VAL A 378 -0.43 2.44 -14.64
C VAL A 378 -1.53 2.33 -13.58
N VAL A 379 -1.49 1.28 -12.75
CA VAL A 379 -2.36 1.13 -11.57
C VAL A 379 -1.47 0.93 -10.35
N ILE A 380 -1.67 1.75 -9.32
CA ILE A 380 -0.80 1.85 -8.15
C ILE A 380 -1.63 1.68 -6.89
N VAL A 381 -1.34 0.68 -6.07
CA VAL A 381 -1.70 0.70 -4.65
C VAL A 381 -0.55 1.38 -3.91
N SER A 382 -0.85 2.41 -3.10
CA SER A 382 0.10 3.02 -2.17
C SER A 382 -0.65 3.68 -1.02
N HIS A 383 0.04 3.87 0.10
CA HIS A 383 -0.42 4.64 1.25
C HIS A 383 0.28 6.00 1.38
N ASP A 384 1.24 6.35 0.51
CA ASP A 384 1.81 7.70 0.46
C ASP A 384 0.89 8.63 -0.34
N ARG A 385 0.26 9.58 0.38
CA ARG A 385 -0.64 10.60 -0.17
C ARG A 385 0.03 11.48 -1.22
N ALA A 386 1.26 11.90 -0.97
CA ALA A 386 2.00 12.78 -1.87
C ALA A 386 2.43 12.04 -3.14
N PHE A 387 2.79 10.76 -3.03
CA PHE A 387 3.08 9.91 -4.19
C PHE A 387 1.85 9.72 -5.08
N LEU A 388 0.67 9.45 -4.48
CA LEU A 388 -0.59 9.38 -5.24
C LEU A 388 -0.99 10.73 -5.85
N ASP A 389 -0.76 11.85 -5.16
CA ASP A 389 -1.07 13.19 -5.68
C ASP A 389 -0.14 13.66 -6.82
N GLU A 390 1.12 13.22 -6.84
CA GLU A 390 2.09 13.53 -7.89
C GLU A 390 1.94 12.63 -9.13
N VAL A 391 1.61 11.35 -8.95
CA VAL A 391 1.57 10.38 -10.05
C VAL A 391 0.17 10.19 -10.65
N CYS A 392 -0.89 10.09 -9.83
CA CYS A 392 -2.19 9.60 -10.29
C CYS A 392 -3.08 10.70 -10.90
N SER A 393 -3.65 10.42 -12.08
CA SER A 393 -4.65 11.27 -12.75
C SER A 393 -6.08 10.96 -12.32
N ASP A 394 -6.32 9.75 -11.82
CA ASP A 394 -7.62 9.19 -11.49
C ASP A 394 -7.51 8.29 -10.26
N CYS A 395 -8.62 8.15 -9.51
CA CYS A 395 -8.71 7.29 -8.35
C CYS A 395 -9.71 6.14 -8.60
N LEU A 396 -9.29 4.93 -8.25
CA LEU A 396 -10.13 3.74 -8.11
C LEU A 396 -10.29 3.46 -6.62
N HIS A 397 -11.50 3.51 -6.09
CA HIS A 397 -11.76 3.24 -4.67
C HIS A 397 -12.57 1.96 -4.48
N ILE A 398 -12.04 1.03 -3.71
CA ILE A 398 -12.73 -0.19 -3.27
C ILE A 398 -13.50 0.14 -1.99
N SER A 399 -14.81 0.32 -2.10
CA SER A 399 -15.68 0.35 -0.93
C SER A 399 -15.76 -1.04 -0.32
N GLY A 400 -15.38 -1.15 0.94
CA GLY A 400 -15.43 -2.40 1.71
C GLY A 400 -16.73 -2.59 2.49
N ALA A 401 -17.53 -1.55 2.66
CA ALA A 401 -18.88 -1.60 3.21
C ALA A 401 -19.92 -1.94 2.12
N ALA A 402 -19.87 -1.24 0.98
CA ALA A 402 -20.77 -1.47 -0.15
C ALA A 402 -20.21 -2.46 -1.19
N LYS A 403 -19.05 -3.10 -0.92
CA LYS A 403 -18.33 -4.08 -1.78
C LYS A 403 -18.15 -3.65 -3.24
N ARG A 404 -18.22 -2.36 -3.53
CA ARG A 404 -18.27 -1.80 -4.89
C ARG A 404 -16.96 -1.14 -5.27
N LEU A 405 -16.52 -1.36 -6.51
CA LEU A 405 -15.46 -0.57 -7.11
C LEU A 405 -16.04 0.74 -7.66
N THR A 406 -15.48 1.87 -7.26
CA THR A 406 -15.87 3.20 -7.72
C THR A 406 -14.69 3.88 -8.43
N GLN A 407 -14.96 4.62 -9.50
CA GLN A 407 -13.95 5.28 -10.33
C GLN A 407 -14.22 6.79 -10.39
N ALA A 408 -13.21 7.60 -10.10
CA ALA A 408 -13.32 9.05 -10.02
C ALA A 408 -12.14 9.74 -10.71
N ARG A 409 -12.40 10.80 -11.48
CA ARG A 409 -11.34 11.62 -12.11
C ARG A 409 -10.75 12.61 -11.13
N GLY A 410 -9.42 12.71 -11.09
CA GLY A 410 -8.67 13.54 -10.15
C GLY A 410 -7.66 12.74 -9.35
N ASN A 411 -6.70 13.46 -8.77
CA ASN A 411 -5.69 12.95 -7.86
C ASN A 411 -6.27 12.67 -6.44
N TYR A 412 -5.45 12.11 -5.55
CA TYR A 412 -5.87 11.70 -4.20
C TYR A 412 -6.51 12.84 -3.39
N SER A 413 -5.90 14.03 -3.39
CA SER A 413 -6.39 15.21 -2.67
C SER A 413 -7.76 15.71 -3.18
N THR A 414 -7.99 15.74 -4.50
CA THR A 414 -9.31 16.11 -5.04
C THR A 414 -10.36 15.03 -4.84
N TRP A 415 -9.99 13.75 -4.84
CA TRP A 415 -10.87 12.64 -4.47
C TRP A 415 -11.26 12.70 -2.99
N SER A 416 -10.27 12.81 -2.09
CA SER A 416 -10.46 12.88 -0.64
C SER A 416 -11.32 14.08 -0.23
N LYS A 417 -11.08 15.25 -0.84
CA LYS A 417 -11.92 16.44 -0.61
C LYS A 417 -13.38 16.20 -1.00
N ARG A 418 -13.64 15.64 -2.19
CA ARG A 418 -15.02 15.32 -2.63
C ARG A 418 -15.70 14.28 -1.73
N ARG A 419 -14.94 13.28 -1.25
CA ARG A 419 -15.42 12.29 -0.25
C ARG A 419 -15.81 12.98 1.07
N GLY A 420 -14.98 13.88 1.59
CA GLY A 420 -15.28 14.68 2.77
C GLY A 420 -16.50 15.60 2.60
N GLU A 421 -16.62 16.27 1.45
CA GLU A 421 -17.77 17.12 1.11
C GLU A 421 -19.07 16.30 0.98
N ALA A 422 -19.05 15.17 0.27
CA ALA A 422 -20.18 14.26 0.15
C ALA A 422 -20.61 13.69 1.51
N ARG A 423 -19.66 13.29 2.36
CA ARG A 423 -19.92 12.83 3.73
C ARG A 423 -20.53 13.93 4.60
N ALA A 424 -20.03 15.16 4.52
CA ALA A 424 -20.56 16.29 5.29
C ALA A 424 -21.93 16.80 4.79
N LEU A 425 -22.31 16.49 3.55
CA LEU A 425 -23.67 16.64 3.05
C LEU A 425 -24.56 15.49 3.54
N TYR A 426 -24.11 14.25 3.40
CA TYR A 426 -24.83 13.06 3.85
C TYR A 426 -25.15 13.12 5.35
N GLU A 427 -24.20 13.51 6.21
CA GLU A 427 -24.42 13.63 7.65
C GLU A 427 -25.51 14.67 8.00
N LYS A 428 -25.67 15.71 7.19
CA LYS A 428 -26.74 16.71 7.35
C LYS A 428 -28.09 16.16 6.86
N GLU A 429 -28.11 15.43 5.76
CA GLU A 429 -29.32 14.74 5.29
C GLU A 429 -29.79 13.69 6.31
N ALA A 430 -28.89 12.85 6.81
CA ALA A 430 -29.18 11.82 7.80
C ALA A 430 -29.80 12.43 9.07
N LYS A 431 -29.20 13.49 9.63
CA LYS A 431 -29.76 14.22 10.79
C LYS A 431 -31.10 14.89 10.50
N LEU A 432 -31.35 15.33 9.27
CA LEU A 432 -32.62 15.91 8.86
C LEU A 432 -33.71 14.83 8.67
N ILE A 433 -33.35 13.64 8.17
CA ILE A 433 -34.21 12.46 8.08
C ILE A 433 -34.53 11.96 9.49
N GLU A 434 -33.54 11.79 10.35
CA GLU A 434 -33.67 11.41 11.76
C GLU A 434 -34.61 12.39 12.51
N ALA A 435 -34.37 13.71 12.40
CA ALA A 435 -35.23 14.72 13.00
C ALA A 435 -36.64 14.82 12.37
N ARG A 436 -36.87 14.20 11.20
CA ARG A 436 -38.19 14.10 10.56
C ARG A 436 -38.91 12.81 10.96
N LEU A 437 -38.19 11.69 11.07
CA LEU A 437 -38.67 10.43 11.63
C LEU A 437 -39.05 10.60 13.10
N ALA A 438 -38.22 11.28 13.91
CA ALA A 438 -38.55 11.63 15.29
C ALA A 438 -39.91 12.36 15.38
N LYS A 439 -40.13 13.39 14.56
CA LYS A 439 -41.41 14.13 14.53
C LYS A 439 -42.60 13.32 14.04
N LEU A 440 -42.40 12.39 13.09
CA LEU A 440 -43.45 11.48 12.62
C LEU A 440 -43.78 10.43 13.68
N ASN A 441 -42.77 9.94 14.40
CA ASN A 441 -42.91 9.05 15.54
C ASN A 441 -43.61 9.77 16.70
N ASP A 442 -43.23 11.00 17.06
CA ASP A 442 -43.94 11.82 18.05
C ASP A 442 -45.44 11.97 17.69
N ILE A 443 -45.76 12.24 16.42
CA ILE A 443 -47.14 12.36 15.93
C ILE A 443 -47.89 11.02 15.99
N SER A 444 -47.21 9.88 15.82
CA SER A 444 -47.83 8.56 15.93
C SER A 444 -47.97 8.08 17.38
N ASP A 445 -47.01 8.41 18.24
CA ASP A 445 -46.91 8.01 19.65
C ASP A 445 -47.59 9.00 20.62
N CYS A 446 -48.05 10.16 20.11
CA CYS A 446 -49.14 10.96 20.67
C CYS A 446 -50.48 10.19 20.63
N GLY A 447 -50.51 9.03 21.29
CA GLY A 447 -51.67 8.15 21.39
C GLY A 447 -52.86 8.87 22.01
N PHE A 448 -53.95 8.92 21.25
CA PHE A 448 -55.21 9.56 21.63
C PHE A 448 -55.83 8.82 22.83
N ARG A 449 -55.46 9.23 24.06
CA ARG A 449 -55.73 8.46 25.28
C ARG A 449 -57.24 8.30 25.58
N TYR A 450 -58.10 9.16 25.00
CA TYR A 450 -59.56 9.01 24.95
C TYR A 450 -60.14 9.56 23.64
N GLY A 451 -60.68 8.70 22.77
CA GLY A 451 -61.68 9.02 21.73
C GLY A 451 -61.35 10.09 20.66
N GLY A 452 -60.62 9.72 19.60
CA GLY A 452 -60.28 10.62 18.49
C GLY A 452 -61.21 10.54 17.27
N SER A 453 -61.50 11.68 16.64
CA SER A 453 -62.29 11.79 15.40
C SER A 453 -61.65 11.05 14.22
N SER A 454 -62.46 10.61 13.24
CA SER A 454 -62.02 9.91 12.02
C SER A 454 -60.95 10.67 11.23
N SER A 455 -60.99 12.00 11.24
CA SER A 455 -59.98 12.86 10.61
C SER A 455 -58.60 12.78 11.27
N ALA A 456 -58.52 12.50 12.58
CA ALA A 456 -57.26 12.29 13.29
C ALA A 456 -56.67 10.90 12.99
N ILE A 457 -57.52 9.88 12.89
CA ILE A 457 -57.13 8.52 12.49
C ILE A 457 -56.53 8.53 11.07
N GLY A 458 -57.16 9.26 10.14
CA GLY A 458 -56.61 9.47 8.79
C GLY A 458 -55.23 10.12 8.80
N LYS A 459 -55.03 11.17 9.61
CA LYS A 459 -53.72 11.85 9.75
C LYS A 459 -52.64 10.94 10.33
N LYS A 460 -52.93 10.16 11.38
CA LYS A 460 -51.96 9.17 11.93
C LYS A 460 -51.59 8.14 10.87
N LYS A 461 -52.56 7.55 10.17
CA LYS A 461 -52.32 6.53 9.13
C LYS A 461 -51.61 7.08 7.88
N GLN A 462 -51.63 8.39 7.68
CA GLN A 462 -50.83 9.09 6.67
C GLN A 462 -49.40 9.39 7.16
N ALA A 463 -49.23 9.73 8.44
CA ALA A 463 -47.92 9.93 9.06
C ALA A 463 -47.12 8.61 9.15
N GLU A 464 -47.76 7.51 9.56
CA GLU A 464 -47.19 6.15 9.58
C GLU A 464 -46.62 5.79 8.20
N LYS A 465 -47.44 5.87 7.14
CA LYS A 465 -46.99 5.61 5.75
C LYS A 465 -45.90 6.53 5.24
N GLN A 466 -45.78 7.76 5.77
CA GLN A 466 -44.66 8.64 5.45
C GLN A 466 -43.39 8.27 6.23
N GLY A 467 -43.53 7.78 7.47
CA GLY A 467 -42.45 7.19 8.25
C GLY A 467 -41.89 5.94 7.58
N ASP A 468 -42.75 5.00 7.20
CA ASP A 468 -42.38 3.75 6.50
C ASP A 468 -41.56 4.04 5.23
N LYS A 469 -42.05 4.93 4.36
CA LYS A 469 -41.35 5.29 3.12
C LYS A 469 -40.02 6.00 3.37
N LEU A 470 -39.97 6.91 4.36
CA LEU A 470 -38.71 7.56 4.74
C LEU A 470 -37.72 6.58 5.40
N ALA A 471 -38.20 5.51 6.03
CA ALA A 471 -37.37 4.44 6.57
C ALA A 471 -36.83 3.49 5.48
N GLU A 472 -37.58 3.23 4.40
CA GLU A 472 -37.04 2.55 3.21
C GLU A 472 -36.00 3.43 2.48
N GLU A 473 -36.30 4.71 2.24
CA GLU A 473 -35.34 5.67 1.67
C GLU A 473 -34.08 5.84 2.56
N ALA A 474 -34.21 5.70 3.88
CA ALA A 474 -33.07 5.68 4.79
C ALA A 474 -32.22 4.42 4.67
N LYS A 475 -32.84 3.23 4.52
CA LYS A 475 -32.14 1.93 4.37
C LYS A 475 -31.35 1.82 3.07
N GLU A 476 -31.91 2.30 1.94
CA GLU A 476 -31.13 2.35 0.69
C GLU A 476 -29.92 3.27 0.83
N LYS A 477 -30.13 4.44 1.47
CA LYS A 477 -29.05 5.39 1.79
C LYS A 477 -28.07 4.87 2.85
N GLU A 478 -28.42 3.89 3.67
CA GLU A 478 -27.57 3.34 4.74
C GLU A 478 -26.31 2.68 4.18
N HIS A 479 -26.41 2.01 3.02
CA HIS A 479 -25.24 1.47 2.32
C HIS A 479 -24.28 2.56 1.81
N GLU A 480 -24.80 3.72 1.42
CA GLU A 480 -23.97 4.87 1.03
C GLU A 480 -23.40 5.61 2.26
N ALA A 481 -24.15 5.64 3.37
CA ALA A 481 -23.65 6.08 4.67
C ALA A 481 -22.43 5.27 5.10
N ALA A 482 -22.56 3.93 5.05
CA ALA A 482 -21.50 3.02 5.45
C ALA A 482 -20.24 3.15 4.57
N ASP A 483 -20.40 3.34 3.26
CA ASP A 483 -19.29 3.63 2.33
C ASP A 483 -18.60 4.99 2.63
N LEU A 484 -19.35 6.02 3.03
CA LEU A 484 -18.80 7.33 3.41
C LEU A 484 -18.24 7.38 4.84
N MET A 485 -18.71 6.51 5.73
CA MET A 485 -18.25 6.39 7.12
C MET A 485 -17.13 5.35 7.31
N GLU A 486 -16.90 4.46 6.34
CA GLU A 486 -15.83 3.45 6.39
C GLU A 486 -14.43 4.07 6.55
N ASP A 487 -14.21 5.28 6.02
CA ASP A 487 -12.96 6.05 6.16
C ASP A 487 -12.72 6.60 7.58
N ASN A 488 -13.65 6.37 8.54
CA ASN A 488 -13.51 6.83 9.91
C ASN A 488 -12.70 5.84 10.77
N GLU A 489 -11.69 6.33 11.48
CA GLU A 489 -10.96 5.55 12.48
C GLU A 489 -11.05 6.16 13.88
N LEU A 490 -10.99 5.28 14.89
CA LEU A 490 -10.99 5.67 16.30
C LEU A 490 -9.64 6.34 16.67
N PRO A 491 -9.65 7.42 17.47
CA PRO A 491 -8.41 8.05 17.93
C PRO A 491 -7.56 7.09 18.79
N LEU A 492 -6.26 7.35 18.88
CA LEU A 492 -5.29 6.52 19.60
C LEU A 492 -4.69 7.33 20.76
N VAL A 493 -5.32 7.32 21.94
CA VAL A 493 -4.92 8.17 23.07
C VAL A 493 -3.63 7.66 23.73
N LEU A 494 -2.49 8.25 23.35
CA LEU A 494 -1.17 7.90 23.89
C LEU A 494 -0.92 8.59 25.24
N LYS A 495 -1.00 7.81 26.34
CA LYS A 495 -0.48 8.20 27.66
C LYS A 495 1.03 8.50 27.59
N SER A 496 1.46 9.48 28.38
CA SER A 496 2.84 9.97 28.47
C SER A 496 3.28 10.12 29.92
N GLY A 497 4.59 10.02 30.17
CA GLY A 497 5.19 10.16 31.49
C GLY A 497 5.27 11.58 32.03
N GLY A 498 4.93 12.57 31.20
CA GLY A 498 5.06 14.00 31.52
C GLY A 498 6.41 14.59 31.10
N GLU A 499 6.61 15.85 31.44
CA GLU A 499 7.78 16.63 31.03
C GLU A 499 8.93 16.51 32.02
N LEU A 500 10.15 16.36 31.50
CA LEU A 500 11.39 16.34 32.28
C LEU A 500 12.20 17.61 31.99
N SER A 501 12.73 18.23 33.04
CA SER A 501 13.50 19.47 32.93
C SER A 501 14.87 19.25 32.26
N GLY A 502 15.11 19.92 31.13
CA GLY A 502 16.39 19.92 30.42
C GLY A 502 16.50 18.83 29.35
N PHE A 503 17.72 18.31 29.13
CA PHE A 503 17.97 17.24 28.19
C PHE A 503 17.65 15.88 28.81
N VAL A 504 16.80 15.11 28.12
CA VAL A 504 16.39 13.75 28.49
C VAL A 504 17.41 12.72 27.98
N VAL A 505 17.99 12.98 26.80
CA VAL A 505 19.14 12.27 26.23
C VAL A 505 20.11 13.31 25.68
N ASN A 506 21.42 13.08 25.81
CA ASN A 506 22.47 13.95 25.28
C ASN A 506 23.59 13.10 24.65
N LEU A 507 23.80 13.28 23.34
CA LEU A 507 24.84 12.65 22.54
C LEU A 507 26.05 13.61 22.47
N LYS A 508 27.25 13.13 22.82
CA LYS A 508 28.49 13.90 22.76
C LYS A 508 29.56 13.17 21.96
N ASP A 509 29.99 13.78 20.85
CA ASP A 509 30.88 13.23 19.83
C ASP A 509 30.61 11.76 19.48
N VAL A 510 29.33 11.39 19.37
CA VAL A 510 28.96 9.97 19.25
C VAL A 510 29.29 9.45 17.85
N GLY A 511 30.06 8.36 17.82
CA GLY A 511 30.36 7.58 16.62
C GLY A 511 30.18 6.09 16.88
N PHE A 512 29.76 5.34 15.85
CA PHE A 512 29.50 3.90 15.97
C PHE A 512 29.86 3.12 14.71
N GLY A 513 30.46 1.95 14.88
CA GLY A 513 30.61 0.92 13.84
C GLY A 513 30.46 -0.47 14.45
N TYR A 514 29.91 -1.42 13.69
CA TYR A 514 29.86 -2.82 14.13
C TYR A 514 31.26 -3.44 14.16
N PRO A 515 31.54 -4.44 15.02
CA PRO A 515 32.84 -5.09 15.10
C PRO A 515 33.33 -5.60 13.73
N GLY A 516 34.55 -5.22 13.34
CA GLY A 516 35.14 -5.57 12.04
C GLY A 516 34.57 -4.81 10.83
N GLN A 517 33.69 -3.82 11.04
CA GLN A 517 33.11 -2.98 9.99
C GLN A 517 33.55 -1.52 10.13
N PRO A 518 33.60 -0.73 9.04
CA PRO A 518 33.85 0.71 9.14
C PRO A 518 32.70 1.41 9.89
N LEU A 519 33.02 2.54 10.54
CA LEU A 519 32.02 3.40 11.21
C LEU A 519 30.85 3.71 10.26
N LEU A 520 29.62 3.69 10.80
CA LEU A 520 28.39 4.10 10.11
C LEU A 520 28.25 5.62 10.14
N PHE A 521 28.48 6.21 11.31
CA PHE A 521 28.48 7.65 11.54
C PHE A 521 29.45 8.05 12.66
N GLN A 522 29.83 9.33 12.69
CA GLN A 522 30.73 9.97 13.67
C GLN A 522 30.34 11.45 13.88
N GLY A 523 30.85 12.10 14.94
CA GLY A 523 30.64 13.52 15.20
C GLY A 523 29.22 13.92 15.60
N CYS A 524 28.50 13.02 16.27
CA CYS A 524 27.08 13.22 16.61
C CYS A 524 26.93 13.94 17.97
N GLU A 525 26.66 15.25 17.93
CA GLU A 525 26.48 16.13 19.09
C GLU A 525 25.06 16.73 19.16
N PHE A 526 24.12 16.03 19.81
CA PHE A 526 22.72 16.47 19.90
C PHE A 526 22.06 16.15 21.24
N GLY A 527 21.28 17.10 21.76
CA GLY A 527 20.44 16.94 22.94
C GLY A 527 18.95 16.81 22.61
N ILE A 528 18.28 15.82 23.21
CA ILE A 528 16.84 15.59 23.09
C ILE A 528 16.14 16.13 24.34
N THR A 529 15.08 16.92 24.16
CA THR A 529 14.26 17.52 25.24
C THR A 529 12.85 16.94 25.24
N SER A 530 12.07 17.11 26.31
CA SER A 530 10.67 16.63 26.35
C SER A 530 9.76 17.24 25.28
N SER A 531 10.09 18.39 24.69
CA SER A 531 9.36 18.99 23.57
C SER A 531 9.91 18.63 22.18
N SER A 532 11.00 17.85 22.09
CA SER A 532 11.61 17.48 20.81
C SER A 532 10.68 16.60 19.96
N ARG A 533 10.65 16.89 18.66
CA ARG A 533 9.98 16.10 17.61
C ARG A 533 10.95 15.87 16.47
N ILE A 534 11.78 14.85 16.61
CA ILE A 534 12.92 14.55 15.74
C ILE A 534 12.52 13.45 14.76
N VAL A 535 12.76 13.68 13.47
CA VAL A 535 12.67 12.61 12.45
C VAL A 535 14.07 12.26 11.93
N LEU A 536 14.42 10.97 11.96
CA LEU A 536 15.66 10.43 11.44
C LEU A 536 15.51 10.07 9.96
N LEU A 537 16.13 10.88 9.10
CA LEU A 537 16.09 10.74 7.64
C LEU A 537 17.41 10.13 7.14
N GLY A 538 17.36 9.47 5.98
CA GLY A 538 18.55 8.91 5.34
C GLY A 538 18.24 7.68 4.48
N GLU A 539 19.27 7.19 3.81
CA GLU A 539 19.19 5.96 3.01
C GLU A 539 19.20 4.71 3.89
N ASN A 540 18.63 3.62 3.37
CA ASN A 540 18.48 2.39 4.14
C ASN A 540 19.83 1.66 4.20
N GLY A 541 20.33 1.46 5.43
CA GLY A 541 21.70 1.00 5.69
C GLY A 541 22.59 2.05 6.37
N ASN A 542 22.23 3.34 6.38
CA ASN A 542 23.04 4.40 7.01
C ASN A 542 23.09 4.34 8.56
N GLY A 543 22.40 3.39 9.20
CA GLY A 543 22.39 3.24 10.66
C GLY A 543 21.28 3.99 11.41
N LYS A 544 20.15 4.32 10.76
CA LYS A 544 18.97 4.96 11.41
C LYS A 544 18.54 4.22 12.69
N THR A 545 18.20 2.93 12.56
CA THR A 545 17.88 2.03 13.68
C THR A 545 19.05 1.84 14.65
N THR A 546 20.29 1.92 14.19
CA THR A 546 21.48 1.85 15.08
C THR A 546 21.56 3.07 15.98
N LEU A 547 21.26 4.27 15.47
CA LEU A 547 21.17 5.51 16.26
C LEU A 547 19.99 5.46 17.24
N VAL A 548 18.85 4.88 16.85
CA VAL A 548 17.73 4.56 17.77
C VAL A 548 18.21 3.69 18.94
N LYS A 549 18.95 2.61 18.67
CA LYS A 549 19.48 1.71 19.70
C LYS A 549 20.50 2.38 20.64
N LEU A 550 21.31 3.32 20.14
CA LEU A 550 22.17 4.17 20.99
C LEU A 550 21.32 5.09 21.90
N ILE A 551 20.27 5.74 21.37
CA ILE A 551 19.37 6.61 22.13
C ILE A 551 18.60 5.83 23.22
N MET A 552 18.34 4.54 23.00
CA MET A 552 17.73 3.63 23.98
C MET A 552 18.72 3.07 25.01
N GLY A 553 20.02 3.12 24.74
CA GLY A 553 21.05 2.45 25.55
C GLY A 553 21.14 0.93 25.33
N GLU A 554 20.62 0.40 24.22
CA GLU A 554 20.81 -1.02 23.83
C GLU A 554 22.21 -1.30 23.28
N LEU A 555 22.88 -0.26 22.77
CA LEU A 555 24.23 -0.33 22.22
C LEU A 555 25.12 0.72 22.90
N GLU A 556 26.37 0.35 23.16
CA GLU A 556 27.40 1.30 23.57
C GLU A 556 28.01 1.99 22.33
N PRO A 557 28.33 3.29 22.40
CA PRO A 557 28.98 4.00 21.30
C PRO A 557 30.45 3.58 21.16
N THR A 558 30.96 3.52 19.93
CA THR A 558 32.39 3.22 19.66
C THR A 558 33.29 4.42 19.96
N ILE A 559 32.76 5.63 19.80
CA ILE A 559 33.40 6.93 20.04
C ILE A 559 32.37 7.83 20.74
N GLY A 560 32.82 8.67 21.67
CA GLY A 560 31.95 9.60 22.39
C GLY A 560 31.16 8.95 23.54
N GLN A 561 30.05 9.57 23.93
CA GLN A 561 29.18 9.08 25.03
C GLN A 561 27.72 9.46 24.83
N VAL A 562 26.81 8.55 25.24
CA VAL A 562 25.37 8.80 25.36
C VAL A 562 25.03 8.99 26.84
N VAL A 563 24.40 10.11 27.19
CA VAL A 563 23.95 10.39 28.56
C VAL A 563 22.42 10.45 28.59
N ILE A 564 21.80 9.47 29.25
CA ILE A 564 20.34 9.39 29.43
C ILE A 564 19.98 9.83 30.86
N SER A 565 18.93 10.63 31.02
CA SER A 565 18.44 11.04 32.34
C SER A 565 17.92 9.82 33.14
N PRO A 566 18.34 9.58 34.40
CA PRO A 566 17.91 8.41 35.18
C PRO A 566 16.41 8.30 35.48
N LYS A 567 15.63 9.36 35.21
CA LYS A 567 14.15 9.34 35.30
C LYS A 567 13.47 9.08 33.95
N ALA A 568 14.21 9.13 32.85
CA ALA A 568 13.66 8.89 31.52
C ALA A 568 13.08 7.48 31.40
N ARG A 569 11.96 7.38 30.68
CA ARG A 569 11.38 6.10 30.25
C ARG A 569 11.33 6.17 28.74
N VAL A 570 12.22 5.43 28.09
CA VAL A 570 12.27 5.32 26.63
C VAL A 570 11.43 4.11 26.21
N ALA A 571 10.60 4.29 25.20
CA ALA A 571 9.71 3.27 24.69
C ALA A 571 9.90 3.14 23.18
N LEU A 572 10.17 1.92 22.70
CA LEU A 572 10.21 1.63 21.28
C LEU A 572 8.86 1.09 20.79
N VAL A 573 8.40 1.57 19.65
CA VAL A 573 7.50 0.87 18.74
C VAL A 573 8.30 0.62 17.47
N ASN A 574 8.45 -0.64 17.08
CA ASN A 574 9.00 -1.03 15.78
C ASN A 574 7.99 -1.91 15.03
N GLN A 575 8.20 -2.10 13.73
CA GLN A 575 7.32 -2.89 12.87
C GLN A 575 7.06 -4.33 13.40
N HIS A 576 8.04 -4.95 14.05
CA HIS A 576 7.94 -6.33 14.56
C HIS A 576 7.20 -6.45 15.90
N HIS A 577 6.98 -5.37 16.65
CA HIS A 577 6.21 -5.43 17.91
C HIS A 577 4.75 -5.89 17.69
N ALA A 578 4.18 -5.68 16.50
CA ALA A 578 2.86 -6.20 16.13
C ALA A 578 2.88 -7.70 15.71
N GLU A 579 4.07 -8.28 15.50
CA GLU A 579 4.29 -9.69 15.13
C GLU A 579 4.72 -10.53 16.35
N GLN A 580 5.32 -9.89 17.36
CA GLN A 580 5.64 -10.46 18.67
C GLN A 580 4.42 -10.70 19.57
N ILE A 581 3.23 -10.20 19.20
CA ILE A 581 1.99 -10.49 19.92
C ILE A 581 1.63 -11.96 19.69
N ASP A 582 1.52 -12.73 20.77
CA ASP A 582 1.05 -14.13 20.74
C ASP A 582 -0.33 -14.21 20.07
N LEU A 583 -0.35 -14.78 18.85
CA LEU A 583 -1.54 -14.86 18.00
C LEU A 583 -2.66 -15.72 18.61
N THR A 584 -2.37 -16.51 19.64
CA THR A 584 -3.37 -17.33 20.35
C THR A 584 -4.14 -16.57 21.42
N LYS A 585 -3.57 -15.47 21.95
CA LYS A 585 -4.13 -14.68 23.06
C LYS A 585 -4.97 -13.51 22.56
N THR A 586 -5.92 -13.06 23.37
CA THR A 586 -6.62 -11.79 23.16
C THR A 586 -5.74 -10.60 23.54
N PRO A 587 -5.99 -9.39 22.99
CA PRO A 587 -5.31 -8.17 23.41
C PRO A 587 -5.40 -7.89 24.91
N LEU A 588 -6.52 -8.26 25.55
CA LEU A 588 -6.71 -8.04 26.98
C LEU A 588 -5.85 -8.98 27.83
N GLU A 589 -5.72 -10.26 27.45
CA GLU A 589 -4.81 -11.21 28.12
C GLU A 589 -3.34 -10.84 27.90
N TYR A 590 -2.96 -10.44 26.68
CA TYR A 590 -1.62 -9.94 26.38
C TYR A 590 -1.24 -8.73 27.26
N MET A 591 -2.18 -7.81 27.48
CA MET A 591 -1.99 -6.68 28.40
C MET A 591 -1.89 -7.10 29.87
N GLN A 592 -2.61 -8.15 30.31
CA GLN A 592 -2.50 -8.70 31.67
C GLN A 592 -1.14 -9.38 31.91
N ASP A 593 -0.65 -10.14 30.94
CA ASP A 593 0.66 -10.82 31.01
C ASP A 593 1.81 -9.81 31.11
N LEU A 594 1.78 -8.75 30.27
CA LEU A 594 2.76 -7.66 30.30
C LEU A 594 2.67 -6.80 31.57
N PHE A 595 1.45 -6.57 32.05
CA PHE A 595 1.18 -5.68 33.18
C PHE A 595 0.42 -6.44 34.27
N LYS A 596 1.17 -7.21 35.07
CA LYS A 596 0.67 -7.75 36.33
C LYS A 596 0.25 -6.60 37.26
N ALA A 597 -0.80 -6.82 38.06
CA ALA A 597 -1.31 -5.81 38.98
C ALA A 597 -0.20 -5.33 39.94
N LYS A 598 -0.16 -4.02 40.18
CA LYS A 598 0.73 -3.44 41.21
C LYS A 598 0.23 -3.85 42.59
N GLU A 599 1.15 -4.08 43.53
CA GLU A 599 0.79 -4.33 44.93
C GLU A 599 -0.10 -3.20 45.47
N GLY A 600 -1.21 -3.56 46.11
CA GLY A 600 -2.20 -2.62 46.64
C GLY A 600 -3.31 -2.18 45.67
N VAL A 601 -3.32 -2.61 44.40
CA VAL A 601 -4.42 -2.35 43.45
C VAL A 601 -5.34 -3.57 43.37
N SER A 602 -6.66 -3.36 43.39
CA SER A 602 -7.64 -4.42 43.16
C SER A 602 -7.46 -5.02 41.77
N GLY A 603 -7.54 -6.36 41.65
CA GLY A 603 -7.50 -7.04 40.35
C GLY A 603 -8.58 -6.54 39.40
N TYR A 604 -9.76 -6.16 39.91
CA TYR A 604 -10.86 -5.61 39.13
C TYR A 604 -10.52 -4.21 38.57
N ASP A 605 -10.05 -3.30 39.42
CA ASP A 605 -9.74 -1.92 39.03
C ASP A 605 -8.59 -1.86 38.00
N HIS A 606 -7.59 -2.72 38.17
CA HIS A 606 -6.50 -2.87 37.21
C HIS A 606 -7.00 -3.41 35.86
N LEU A 607 -7.85 -4.44 35.86
CA LEU A 607 -8.47 -4.96 34.63
C LEU A 607 -9.33 -3.90 33.93
N GLN A 608 -10.11 -3.12 34.67
CA GLN A 608 -10.93 -2.05 34.10
C GLN A 608 -10.07 -0.90 33.55
N GLY A 609 -8.95 -0.58 34.20
CA GLY A 609 -7.93 0.34 33.70
C GLY A 609 -7.27 -0.12 32.39
N LEU A 610 -7.01 -1.43 32.25
CA LEU A 610 -6.51 -2.03 31.00
C LEU A 610 -7.56 -1.98 29.88
N ARG A 611 -8.82 -2.36 30.17
CA ARG A 611 -9.94 -2.29 29.20
C ARG A 611 -10.19 -0.86 28.72
N SER A 612 -10.21 0.10 29.64
CA SER A 612 -10.38 1.53 29.33
C SER A 612 -9.23 2.07 28.47
N HIS A 613 -7.99 1.71 28.79
CA HIS A 613 -6.81 2.10 28.02
C HIS A 613 -6.84 1.52 26.58
N LEU A 614 -7.15 0.23 26.43
CA LEU A 614 -7.33 -0.42 25.13
C LEU A 614 -8.44 0.26 24.30
N ALA A 615 -9.59 0.55 24.92
CA ALA A 615 -10.69 1.26 24.25
C ALA A 615 -10.27 2.66 23.79
N SER A 616 -9.53 3.40 24.62
CA SER A 616 -8.97 4.72 24.25
C SER A 616 -7.91 4.67 23.14
N CYS A 617 -7.38 3.48 22.82
CA CYS A 617 -6.48 3.24 21.69
C CYS A 617 -7.21 2.78 20.41
N GLY A 618 -8.55 2.74 20.43
CA GLY A 618 -9.38 2.22 19.34
C GLY A 618 -9.51 0.69 19.31
N VAL A 619 -9.13 -0.01 20.39
CA VAL A 619 -9.31 -1.46 20.54
C VAL A 619 -10.54 -1.70 21.42
N THR A 620 -11.71 -1.86 20.81
CA THR A 620 -13.01 -1.89 21.49
C THR A 620 -13.32 -3.21 22.20
N SER A 621 -13.90 -3.15 23.40
CA SER A 621 -14.91 -4.14 23.82
C SER A 621 -16.25 -3.72 23.23
N GLY A 622 -17.05 -4.65 22.70
CA GLY A 622 -18.34 -4.37 22.05
C GLY A 622 -19.49 -4.08 23.03
N GLY A 623 -19.23 -3.41 24.15
CA GLY A 623 -20.19 -3.23 25.24
C GLY A 623 -21.16 -2.06 25.05
N ASP A 624 -20.60 -0.84 24.92
CA ASP A 624 -21.34 0.39 25.23
C ASP A 624 -21.80 1.19 24.00
N SER A 625 -21.68 0.63 22.79
CA SER A 625 -22.06 1.29 21.53
C SER A 625 -23.06 0.46 20.74
N LYS A 626 -24.24 0.24 21.33
CA LYS A 626 -25.43 -0.21 20.60
C LYS A 626 -25.98 0.91 19.71
N ARG A 627 -25.28 1.19 18.62
CA ARG A 627 -25.90 1.72 17.41
C ARG A 627 -26.26 0.52 16.54
N GLU A 628 -27.54 0.33 16.31
CA GLU A 628 -28.00 -0.73 15.41
C GLU A 628 -27.47 -0.42 14.00
N GLY A 629 -26.67 -1.32 13.44
CA GLY A 629 -25.93 -1.14 12.19
C GLY A 629 -24.39 -1.28 12.32
N ASP A 630 -23.79 -0.74 13.39
CA ASP A 630 -22.33 -0.79 13.58
C ASP A 630 -21.85 -2.19 14.03
N VAL A 631 -21.21 -2.95 13.13
CA VAL A 631 -20.54 -4.23 13.45
C VAL A 631 -19.20 -3.96 14.15
N VAL A 632 -19.26 -3.39 15.36
CA VAL A 632 -18.10 -3.23 16.25
C VAL A 632 -17.68 -4.60 16.78
N LEU A 633 -16.80 -5.27 16.04
CA LEU A 633 -16.12 -6.50 16.50
C LEU A 633 -15.54 -6.29 17.91
N GLU A 634 -15.69 -7.30 18.77
CA GLU A 634 -15.08 -7.31 20.10
C GLU A 634 -13.56 -7.51 20.01
N MET A 635 -12.83 -6.48 19.59
CA MET A 635 -11.38 -6.54 19.37
C MET A 635 -10.62 -6.91 20.65
N GLN A 636 -11.09 -6.49 21.84
CA GLN A 636 -10.49 -6.90 23.12
C GLN A 636 -10.71 -8.39 23.47
N SER A 637 -11.77 -9.01 22.96
CA SER A 637 -12.13 -10.42 23.20
C SER A 637 -11.69 -11.36 22.06
N THR A 638 -11.24 -10.80 20.95
CA THR A 638 -10.84 -11.53 19.74
C THR A 638 -9.35 -11.90 19.80
N PRO A 639 -8.95 -13.16 19.56
CA PRO A 639 -7.54 -13.56 19.52
C PRO A 639 -6.73 -12.78 18.48
N ALA A 640 -5.49 -12.40 18.80
CA ALA A 640 -4.66 -11.53 17.99
C ALA A 640 -4.34 -12.08 16.57
N GLY A 641 -4.41 -13.40 16.38
CA GLY A 641 -4.32 -14.05 15.08
C GLY A 641 -5.50 -13.80 14.12
N ALA A 642 -6.65 -13.35 14.62
CA ALA A 642 -7.82 -12.96 13.83
C ALA A 642 -7.89 -11.44 13.56
N LEU A 643 -7.08 -10.64 14.25
CA LEU A 643 -6.99 -9.18 14.04
C LEU A 643 -6.22 -8.83 12.75
N SER A 644 -6.49 -7.65 12.20
CA SER A 644 -5.71 -7.08 11.10
C SER A 644 -4.32 -6.62 11.55
N GLY A 645 -3.43 -6.33 10.60
CA GLY A 645 -2.10 -5.77 10.90
C GLY A 645 -2.18 -4.43 11.66
N GLY A 646 -3.03 -3.51 11.20
CA GLY A 646 -3.28 -2.24 11.87
C GLY A 646 -3.91 -2.39 13.26
N GLN A 647 -4.82 -3.36 13.45
CA GLN A 647 -5.39 -3.68 14.75
C GLN A 647 -4.32 -4.22 15.72
N ARG A 648 -3.46 -5.16 15.29
CA ARG A 648 -2.31 -5.60 16.11
C ARG A 648 -1.33 -4.46 16.41
N SER A 649 -1.07 -3.57 15.45
CA SER A 649 -0.26 -2.37 15.67
C SER A 649 -0.85 -1.47 16.77
N ARG A 650 -2.16 -1.18 16.72
CA ARG A 650 -2.88 -0.43 17.78
C ARG A 650 -2.77 -1.11 19.15
N VAL A 651 -2.82 -2.44 19.23
CA VAL A 651 -2.59 -3.19 20.50
C VAL A 651 -1.14 -3.04 20.98
N ALA A 652 -0.14 -3.16 20.10
CA ALA A 652 1.26 -2.93 20.46
C ALA A 652 1.50 -1.48 20.96
N MET A 653 0.93 -0.48 20.28
CA MET A 653 1.03 0.93 20.69
C MET A 653 0.31 1.20 22.01
N ALA A 654 -0.84 0.57 22.26
CA ALA A 654 -1.53 0.62 23.56
C ALA A 654 -0.64 0.06 24.68
N ALA A 655 -0.03 -1.12 24.46
CA ALA A 655 0.87 -1.76 25.42
C ALA A 655 2.10 -0.91 25.73
N VAL A 656 2.74 -0.36 24.69
CA VAL A 656 3.90 0.51 24.83
C VAL A 656 3.54 1.82 25.55
N SER A 657 2.38 2.41 25.24
CA SER A 657 1.89 3.63 25.88
C SER A 657 1.53 3.44 27.37
N TYR A 658 1.07 2.26 27.78
CA TYR A 658 0.72 1.96 29.18
C TYR A 658 1.94 2.02 30.14
N ARG A 659 3.17 2.05 29.61
CA ARG A 659 4.41 2.32 30.37
C ARG A 659 4.65 3.80 30.68
N GLU A 660 3.76 4.68 30.25
CA GLU A 660 3.82 6.14 30.41
C GLU A 660 5.20 6.70 30.01
N PRO A 661 5.64 6.55 28.75
CA PRO A 661 6.99 6.93 28.35
C PRO A 661 7.22 8.44 28.34
N HIS A 662 8.46 8.84 28.64
CA HIS A 662 8.95 10.21 28.51
C HIS A 662 9.54 10.47 27.10
N ILE A 663 10.08 9.42 26.46
CA ILE A 663 10.49 9.42 25.05
C ILE A 663 9.77 8.27 24.35
N LEU A 664 9.03 8.57 23.29
CA LEU A 664 8.47 7.60 22.37
C LEU A 664 9.36 7.53 21.12
N VAL A 665 9.90 6.35 20.83
CA VAL A 665 10.70 6.06 19.65
C VAL A 665 9.88 5.20 18.70
N LEU A 666 9.76 5.62 17.44
CA LEU A 666 8.93 4.98 16.43
C LEU A 666 9.80 4.59 15.22
N ASP A 667 10.10 3.31 15.02
CA ASP A 667 10.92 2.83 13.90
C ASP A 667 10.01 2.21 12.80
N GLU A 668 9.84 2.95 11.70
CA GLU A 668 8.93 2.72 10.57
C GLU A 668 7.46 2.39 10.99
N PRO A 669 6.82 3.23 11.83
CA PRO A 669 5.51 2.94 12.44
C PRO A 669 4.33 2.96 11.45
N THR A 670 4.54 3.52 10.27
CA THR A 670 3.55 3.67 9.19
C THR A 670 3.42 2.42 8.32
N ASN A 671 4.36 1.47 8.42
CA ASN A 671 4.32 0.25 7.63
C ASN A 671 3.11 -0.62 8.02
N ASN A 672 2.41 -1.17 7.01
CA ASN A 672 1.21 -2.00 7.14
C ASN A 672 -0.04 -1.30 7.73
N LEU A 673 0.01 0.02 7.97
CA LEU A 673 -1.16 0.85 8.30
C LEU A 673 -1.89 1.31 7.01
N ASP A 674 -3.18 1.62 7.11
CA ASP A 674 -3.89 2.32 6.04
C ASP A 674 -3.81 3.85 6.17
N LEU A 675 -4.30 4.57 5.15
CA LEU A 675 -4.20 6.03 5.04
C LEU A 675 -4.86 6.75 6.23
N GLU A 676 -5.85 6.10 6.82
CA GLU A 676 -6.70 6.55 7.90
C GLU A 676 -6.01 6.26 9.25
N SER A 677 -5.47 5.03 9.43
CA SER A 677 -4.59 4.68 10.57
C SER A 677 -3.38 5.61 10.69
N VAL A 678 -2.72 5.96 9.58
CA VAL A 678 -1.57 6.90 9.58
C VAL A 678 -1.98 8.31 10.04
N ALA A 679 -3.17 8.78 9.65
CA ALA A 679 -3.68 10.08 10.08
C ALA A 679 -4.06 10.09 11.57
N ALA A 680 -4.77 9.06 12.04
CA ALA A 680 -5.10 8.88 13.46
C ALA A 680 -3.82 8.83 14.32
N LEU A 681 -2.80 8.10 13.88
CA LEU A 681 -1.51 8.06 14.58
C LEU A 681 -0.80 9.43 14.55
N ALA A 682 -0.82 10.17 13.44
CA ALA A 682 -0.18 11.48 13.35
C ALA A 682 -0.79 12.50 14.33
N GLU A 683 -2.11 12.52 14.49
CA GLU A 683 -2.80 13.33 15.49
C GLU A 683 -2.43 12.90 16.91
N SER A 684 -2.42 11.60 17.19
CA SER A 684 -2.03 11.04 18.48
C SER A 684 -0.59 11.37 18.90
N VAL A 685 0.35 11.36 17.96
CA VAL A 685 1.77 11.69 18.20
C VAL A 685 1.98 13.20 18.38
N LYS A 686 1.14 14.06 17.78
CA LYS A 686 1.08 15.50 18.13
C LYS A 686 0.60 15.70 19.56
N ALA A 687 -0.46 15.01 19.97
CA ALA A 687 -1.08 15.16 21.30
C ALA A 687 -0.22 14.61 22.46
N PHE A 688 0.72 13.72 22.19
CA PHE A 688 1.60 13.09 23.18
C PHE A 688 2.51 14.10 23.92
N LYS A 689 2.41 14.17 25.25
CA LYS A 689 3.14 15.15 26.10
C LYS A 689 4.54 14.69 26.56
N GLY A 690 5.33 14.17 25.62
CA GLY A 690 6.73 13.78 25.82
C GLY A 690 7.54 13.93 24.54
N ALA A 691 8.82 13.53 24.55
CA ALA A 691 9.68 13.61 23.37
C ALA A 691 9.34 12.53 22.35
N VAL A 692 9.49 12.82 21.06
CA VAL A 692 9.31 11.83 19.98
C VAL A 692 10.54 11.80 19.08
N VAL A 693 11.03 10.58 18.83
CA VAL A 693 12.05 10.28 17.82
C VAL A 693 11.45 9.28 16.83
N CYS A 694 11.35 9.63 15.55
CA CYS A 694 10.73 8.76 14.56
C CYS A 694 11.67 8.48 13.37
N VAL A 695 11.71 7.24 12.94
CA VAL A 695 12.13 6.84 11.60
C VAL A 695 10.86 6.57 10.81
N SER A 696 10.64 7.27 9.70
CA SER A 696 9.57 6.98 8.75
C SER A 696 9.95 7.50 7.37
N HIS A 697 9.50 6.81 6.33
CA HIS A 697 9.55 7.29 4.94
C HIS A 697 8.25 7.94 4.45
N ASP A 698 7.18 7.96 5.25
CA ASP A 698 5.92 8.61 4.90
C ASP A 698 6.02 10.14 4.97
N GLN A 699 5.84 10.80 3.84
CA GLN A 699 5.99 12.25 3.70
C GLN A 699 4.95 13.02 4.53
N TYR A 700 3.70 12.56 4.56
CA TYR A 700 2.62 13.20 5.30
C TYR A 700 2.85 13.05 6.81
N PHE A 701 3.17 11.84 7.28
CA PHE A 701 3.45 11.56 8.69
C PHE A 701 4.61 12.43 9.22
N VAL A 702 5.69 12.52 8.45
CA VAL A 702 6.86 13.35 8.79
C VAL A 702 6.52 14.84 8.76
N GLU A 703 5.78 15.35 7.78
CA GLU A 703 5.33 16.76 7.76
C GLU A 703 4.35 17.09 8.88
N GLN A 704 3.54 16.14 9.35
CA GLN A 704 2.62 16.36 10.46
C GLN A 704 3.30 16.37 11.84
N ILE A 705 4.41 15.65 12.02
CA ILE A 705 5.04 15.46 13.34
C ILE A 705 6.32 16.27 13.53
N SER A 706 7.14 16.47 12.49
CA SER A 706 8.51 16.96 12.66
C SER A 706 8.60 18.46 12.98
N ASN A 707 9.31 18.78 14.07
CA ASN A 707 9.86 20.12 14.34
C ASN A 707 11.35 20.19 13.95
N GLU A 708 11.99 19.05 13.71
CA GLU A 708 13.41 18.92 13.45
C GLU A 708 13.70 17.62 12.69
N ALA A 709 14.63 17.65 11.73
CA ALA A 709 15.07 16.47 10.99
C ALA A 709 16.57 16.21 11.19
N TRP A 710 16.97 14.96 11.44
CA TRP A 710 18.36 14.53 11.51
C TRP A 710 18.67 13.63 10.32
N ILE A 711 19.51 14.10 9.40
CA ILE A 711 19.96 13.31 8.24
C ILE A 711 21.15 12.46 8.68
N VAL A 712 20.99 11.14 8.66
CA VAL A 712 22.02 10.16 9.00
C VAL A 712 22.77 9.74 7.73
N GLY A 713 24.06 10.07 7.63
CA GLY A 713 24.99 9.54 6.62
C GLY A 713 25.39 10.50 5.50
N GLY A 714 25.43 10.00 4.27
CA GLY A 714 26.05 10.67 3.11
C GLY A 714 27.58 10.52 3.08
N LYS A 715 28.25 11.12 2.06
CA LYS A 715 29.69 10.92 1.78
C LYS A 715 30.63 11.12 2.98
N GLN A 716 30.27 11.99 3.92
CA GLN A 716 31.06 12.33 5.11
C GLN A 716 30.75 11.50 6.36
N LYS A 717 29.74 10.61 6.33
CA LYS A 717 29.30 9.79 7.48
C LYS A 717 29.05 10.60 8.77
N VAL A 718 28.37 11.73 8.64
CA VAL A 718 27.97 12.58 9.76
C VAL A 718 26.45 12.57 9.91
N VAL A 719 25.97 12.91 11.11
CA VAL A 719 24.55 13.20 11.34
C VAL A 719 24.37 14.71 11.25
N LYS A 720 23.48 15.20 10.39
CA LYS A 720 23.23 16.65 10.19
C LYS A 720 21.81 17.04 10.61
N ARG A 721 21.69 18.00 11.53
CA ARG A 721 20.43 18.66 11.88
C ARG A 721 19.96 19.56 10.73
N VAL A 722 18.68 19.51 10.42
CA VAL A 722 17.97 20.38 9.48
C VAL A 722 16.65 20.84 10.11
N GLU A 723 16.29 22.10 9.92
CA GLU A 723 15.19 22.77 10.63
C GLU A 723 13.79 22.33 10.15
N SER A 724 13.66 21.80 8.93
CA SER A 724 12.38 21.33 8.39
C SER A 724 12.56 20.23 7.35
N PHE A 725 11.62 19.29 7.31
CA PHE A 725 11.51 18.28 6.26
C PHE A 725 11.45 18.88 4.84
N LYS A 726 10.80 20.04 4.67
CA LYS A 726 10.63 20.67 3.35
C LYS A 726 11.98 21.06 2.72
N ILE A 727 12.89 21.61 3.53
CA ILE A 727 14.26 21.93 3.12
C ILE A 727 15.01 20.68 2.63
N TYR A 728 14.79 19.53 3.29
CA TYR A 728 15.35 18.26 2.85
C TYR A 728 14.72 17.75 1.54
N LYS A 729 13.39 17.81 1.41
CA LYS A 729 12.68 17.43 0.18
C LYS A 729 13.14 18.26 -1.01
N ASP A 730 13.19 19.59 -0.87
CA ASP A 730 13.66 20.51 -1.90
C ASP A 730 15.13 20.25 -2.29
N ALA A 731 15.98 19.96 -1.31
CA ALA A 731 17.38 19.60 -1.55
C ALA A 731 17.52 18.25 -2.29
N GLN A 732 16.66 17.25 -2.01
CA GLN A 732 16.63 16.02 -2.78
C GLN A 732 16.16 16.27 -4.22
N MET A 733 15.06 17.01 -4.43
CA MET A 733 14.55 17.33 -5.78
C MET A 733 15.61 18.02 -6.65
N ARG A 734 16.23 19.09 -6.15
CA ARG A 734 17.32 19.81 -6.86
C ARG A 734 18.54 18.93 -7.17
N SER A 735 18.74 17.83 -6.44
CA SER A 735 19.80 16.84 -6.66
C SER A 735 19.37 15.64 -7.53
N LEU A 736 18.13 15.63 -7.98
CA LEU A 736 17.64 14.84 -9.12
C LEU A 736 17.70 15.69 -10.39
N ASP A 737 17.26 16.96 -10.33
CA ASP A 737 17.34 17.91 -11.46
C ASP A 737 18.76 18.04 -12.01
N LYS A 738 19.75 18.36 -11.16
CA LYS A 738 21.14 18.55 -11.60
C LYS A 738 21.77 17.33 -12.26
N LYS A 739 21.32 16.12 -11.89
CA LYS A 739 21.80 14.89 -12.55
C LYS A 739 21.35 14.80 -14.00
N GLU A 740 20.17 15.34 -14.33
CA GLU A 740 19.68 15.31 -15.71
C GLU A 740 20.48 16.25 -16.62
N ASP A 741 20.83 17.45 -16.14
CA ASP A 741 21.63 18.41 -16.91
C ASP A 741 23.03 17.84 -17.20
N ASP A 742 23.70 17.27 -16.19
CA ASP A 742 25.00 16.58 -16.36
C ASP A 742 24.89 15.44 -17.41
N THR A 743 23.78 14.70 -17.47
CA THR A 743 23.56 13.61 -18.46
C THR A 743 23.08 14.07 -19.85
N LYS A 744 22.77 15.36 -20.03
CA LYS A 744 22.34 15.93 -21.33
C LYS A 744 23.45 16.76 -22.00
N GLY A 745 24.63 16.86 -21.37
CA GLY A 745 25.76 17.64 -21.87
C GLY A 745 26.72 16.92 -22.82
N GLU A 746 26.66 15.58 -22.90
CA GLU A 746 27.54 14.75 -23.75
C GLU A 746 26.79 14.30 -25.03
N ASP A 747 26.62 15.20 -26.02
CA ASP A 747 26.41 14.86 -27.45
C ASP A 747 26.27 16.09 -28.39
N VAL A 748 27.25 17.01 -28.43
CA VAL A 748 27.46 17.93 -29.60
C VAL A 748 28.95 18.20 -29.80
N ASP A 749 29.54 17.68 -30.88
CA ASP A 749 30.93 17.93 -31.27
C ASP A 749 31.02 19.13 -32.24
N VAL A 750 31.62 20.27 -31.82
CA VAL A 750 32.04 21.36 -32.72
C VAL A 750 33.40 21.95 -32.32
N ILE A 751 34.45 21.23 -32.71
CA ILE A 751 35.67 21.69 -33.40
C ILE A 751 36.22 23.12 -33.13
N THR A 752 37.53 23.16 -32.84
CA THR A 752 38.51 24.28 -32.80
C THR A 752 38.58 25.25 -31.61
N ALA A 753 39.82 25.67 -31.36
CA ALA A 753 40.37 26.48 -30.26
C ALA A 753 41.25 27.63 -30.89
N PRO A 754 42.07 28.45 -30.18
CA PRO A 754 42.41 28.43 -28.75
C PRO A 754 42.51 29.81 -28.03
N LEU A 755 42.89 29.74 -26.75
CA LEU A 755 43.64 30.72 -25.92
C LEU A 755 43.95 32.13 -26.48
N GLU A 756 43.56 33.17 -25.72
CA GLU A 756 44.52 34.17 -25.20
C GLU A 756 44.00 34.86 -23.91
N ALA A 757 44.80 35.71 -23.25
CA ALA A 757 44.53 36.19 -21.89
C ALA A 757 44.87 37.67 -21.67
N LYS A 758 44.17 38.38 -20.74
CA LYS A 758 44.70 39.53 -19.94
C LYS A 758 43.79 39.96 -18.76
N MET A 759 44.37 39.86 -17.57
CA MET A 759 44.45 40.85 -16.47
C MET A 759 43.38 41.97 -16.27
N ASN A 760 42.71 41.87 -15.12
CA ASN A 760 42.64 42.89 -14.03
C ASN A 760 41.67 44.11 -14.15
N PHE A 761 41.53 44.83 -13.01
CA PHE A 761 40.59 45.94 -12.68
C PHE A 761 39.12 45.51 -12.48
N GLY A 762 38.29 46.26 -11.73
CA GLY A 762 38.53 47.47 -10.92
C GLY A 762 37.24 47.95 -10.24
N SER A 763 37.33 48.83 -9.23
CA SER A 763 36.16 49.33 -8.49
C SER A 763 35.41 50.46 -9.22
N GLU A 764 34.08 50.37 -9.31
CA GLU A 764 33.22 51.43 -9.86
C GLU A 764 32.88 52.51 -8.82
N PRO A 765 32.95 53.82 -9.18
CA PRO A 765 32.52 54.94 -8.34
C PRO A 765 31.13 55.49 -8.71
N VAL A 766 30.54 56.26 -7.79
CA VAL A 766 29.25 56.99 -7.96
C VAL A 766 29.48 58.35 -8.64
N PRO A 767 28.57 58.82 -9.53
CA PRO A 767 28.65 60.17 -10.12
C PRO A 767 28.01 61.26 -9.24
N GLU A 768 28.66 62.43 -9.16
CA GLU A 768 28.15 63.67 -8.55
C GLU A 768 27.66 64.69 -9.61
N PRO A 769 26.71 65.58 -9.26
CA PRO A 769 26.45 66.83 -9.99
C PRO A 769 26.81 68.11 -9.18
N GLN A 770 27.13 69.19 -9.90
CA GLN A 770 27.29 70.57 -9.41
C GLN A 770 26.15 71.44 -10.03
N GLN A 771 25.80 72.70 -9.70
CA GLN A 771 26.39 73.86 -8.98
C GLN A 771 25.20 74.68 -8.36
N GLU A 772 25.29 75.71 -7.49
CA GLU A 772 26.26 76.21 -6.49
C GLU A 772 25.62 77.34 -5.61
N MET A 773 26.25 77.67 -4.47
CA MET A 773 26.15 78.91 -3.66
C MET A 773 24.79 79.34 -3.00
N GLN A 774 24.89 80.38 -2.14
CA GLN A 774 23.99 80.77 -1.02
C GLN A 774 23.25 82.12 -1.33
N PRO A 775 22.60 82.93 -0.42
CA PRO A 775 22.34 82.78 1.05
C PRO A 775 20.99 83.31 1.67
N VAL A 776 20.56 82.68 2.79
CA VAL A 776 20.01 83.26 4.07
C VAL A 776 18.69 84.11 4.09
N LYS A 777 17.99 84.10 5.25
CA LYS A 777 16.82 84.91 5.74
C LYS A 777 15.39 84.44 5.40
N ASP A 778 14.33 84.81 6.14
CA ASP A 778 14.08 84.96 7.61
C ASP A 778 12.55 85.19 7.82
N GLU A 779 11.99 84.77 8.97
CA GLU A 779 10.66 85.13 9.52
C GLU A 779 9.39 84.83 8.66
N GLY A 780 8.15 84.79 9.19
CA GLY A 780 7.67 84.82 10.59
C GLY A 780 6.12 84.79 10.71
N GLY A 781 5.59 84.26 11.84
CA GLY A 781 4.15 84.21 12.18
C GLY A 781 3.31 83.13 11.46
N GLY A 782 2.22 82.57 11.98
CA GLY A 782 1.48 82.68 13.25
C GLY A 782 0.08 82.04 13.03
N ILE A 783 -0.62 81.33 13.93
CA ILE A 783 -1.09 81.69 15.28
C ILE A 783 -1.80 80.44 15.91
N SER A 784 -1.40 80.03 17.13
CA SER A 784 -2.20 79.58 18.32
C SER A 784 -3.36 78.53 18.23
N ILE A 785 -3.84 77.83 19.29
CA ILE A 785 -3.53 77.75 20.74
C ILE A 785 -3.78 76.31 21.28
N ASN A 786 -3.09 75.91 22.37
CA ASN A 786 -3.46 74.94 23.45
C ASN A 786 -4.03 73.53 23.13
N SER A 787 -3.67 72.42 23.82
CA SER A 787 -2.67 72.09 24.88
C SER A 787 -2.63 70.53 25.04
N SER A 788 -1.97 69.80 25.99
CA SER A 788 -1.23 70.08 27.23
C SER A 788 -0.26 68.92 27.64
N THR A 789 0.58 69.14 28.67
CA THR A 789 0.85 68.25 29.85
C THR A 789 0.49 66.75 29.76
N MET A 790 1.32 65.71 30.03
CA MET A 790 2.75 65.43 30.35
C MET A 790 3.03 63.95 29.93
N ALA A 791 4.21 63.33 29.78
CA ALA A 791 5.53 63.31 30.46
C ALA A 791 5.52 62.59 31.86
N LYS A 792 6.54 61.85 32.33
CA LYS A 792 7.97 61.58 31.99
C LYS A 792 8.25 60.06 32.20
N LYS A 793 9.31 59.33 31.79
CA LYS A 793 10.76 59.52 31.48
C LYS A 793 11.70 59.72 32.73
N VAL A 794 12.88 59.06 32.88
CA VAL A 794 13.55 57.90 32.21
C VAL A 794 14.88 57.48 32.94
N VAL A 795 15.30 56.19 32.91
CA VAL A 795 16.70 55.59 33.01
C VAL A 795 17.75 56.03 34.08
N LYS A 796 18.43 55.06 34.78
CA LYS A 796 19.93 54.85 34.75
C LYS A 796 20.54 53.67 35.56
N LYS A 797 21.54 53.00 34.92
CA LYS A 797 22.82 52.32 35.34
C LYS A 797 23.02 51.63 36.73
N GLY A 798 23.74 50.49 36.72
CA GLY A 798 24.22 49.62 37.85
C GLY A 798 25.29 50.24 38.79
N PRO A 799 26.39 49.55 39.25
CA PRO A 799 26.98 48.25 38.89
C PRO A 799 27.10 47.25 40.10
N GLY A 800 27.81 46.12 39.95
CA GLY A 800 27.96 45.07 41.00
C GLY A 800 29.40 44.80 41.52
N LYS A 801 29.59 43.84 42.44
CA LYS A 801 30.91 43.33 42.90
C LYS A 801 30.85 41.94 43.57
N LYS A 802 32.03 41.31 43.73
CA LYS A 802 32.27 39.95 44.27
C LYS A 802 32.26 39.89 45.81
N LYS A 803 31.85 38.77 46.42
CA LYS A 803 32.66 37.93 47.38
C LYS A 803 31.87 36.76 48.01
N LYS A 804 32.56 35.62 48.19
CA LYS A 804 32.33 34.57 49.21
C LYS A 804 33.30 34.82 50.40
N PRO A 805 33.37 34.00 51.48
CA PRO A 805 32.39 33.10 52.12
C PRO A 805 32.18 33.45 53.63
N MET A 806 31.42 32.65 54.38
CA MET A 806 31.87 31.98 55.65
C MET A 806 30.74 31.12 56.27
N SER A 807 31.10 30.26 57.23
CA SER A 807 30.28 29.19 57.83
C SER A 807 29.79 29.51 59.26
N LEU A 808 28.77 28.79 59.75
CA LEU A 808 28.64 28.50 61.18
C LEU A 808 28.07 27.08 61.46
N MET A 809 28.18 26.67 62.73
CA MET A 809 27.99 25.35 63.38
C MET A 809 26.68 24.59 63.06
N ALA A 810 26.52 23.26 63.16
CA ALA A 810 27.24 22.12 63.79
C ALA A 810 26.91 21.75 65.26
N MET A 811 26.17 20.64 65.46
CA MET A 811 26.14 19.70 66.62
C MET A 811 25.52 18.37 66.11
N ALA A 812 26.17 17.19 66.13
CA ALA A 812 26.53 16.28 67.24
C ALA A 812 25.43 15.21 67.54
N GLY A 813 25.70 13.90 67.61
CA GLY A 813 26.96 13.15 67.36
C GLY A 813 26.91 11.64 67.76
N LYS A 814 28.10 11.01 67.91
CA LYS A 814 28.40 9.60 68.31
C LYS A 814 28.16 8.54 67.21
N LYS A 815 29.19 7.85 66.65
CA LYS A 815 30.09 6.76 67.17
C LYS A 815 29.38 5.37 67.14
N THR A 816 29.97 4.25 66.68
CA THR A 816 31.39 3.78 66.66
C THR A 816 31.88 3.10 65.34
N LYS A 817 33.14 2.61 65.35
CA LYS A 817 33.99 1.96 64.30
C LYS A 817 33.84 0.40 64.33
N PRO A 818 34.40 -0.43 63.39
CA PRO A 818 35.69 -0.26 62.67
C PRO A 818 35.83 -0.76 61.20
N LYS A 819 37.07 -0.66 60.70
CA LYS A 819 37.68 -1.20 59.45
C LYS A 819 38.66 -2.37 59.83
N PRO A 820 39.45 -3.03 58.93
CA PRO A 820 39.46 -3.12 57.45
C PRO A 820 39.66 -4.57 56.90
N LYS A 821 39.89 -4.69 55.58
CA LYS A 821 40.96 -5.46 54.86
C LYS A 821 40.57 -6.56 53.86
N VAL A 822 41.19 -6.42 52.66
CA VAL A 822 41.67 -7.45 51.70
C VAL A 822 40.63 -8.24 50.90
N ALA A 823 40.92 -8.41 49.61
CA ALA A 823 40.21 -9.24 48.65
C ALA A 823 41.14 -10.35 48.10
N PRO A 824 40.58 -11.48 47.63
CA PRO A 824 41.21 -12.29 46.60
C PRO A 824 40.38 -12.42 45.30
N LYS A 825 41.00 -13.08 44.32
CA LYS A 825 40.64 -13.21 42.89
C LYS A 825 39.36 -14.03 42.59
N PRO A 826 38.82 -13.96 41.35
CA PRO A 826 37.48 -14.47 41.02
C PRO A 826 37.40 -15.99 40.84
N LEU A 827 36.19 -16.53 40.99
CA LEU A 827 35.81 -17.87 40.53
C LEU A 827 34.92 -17.77 39.29
N ASN A 828 35.18 -18.60 38.28
CA ASN A 828 34.41 -18.70 37.05
C ASN A 828 33.44 -19.89 37.15
N MET A 829 32.12 -19.67 37.09
CA MET A 829 31.19 -20.79 36.89
C MET A 829 29.84 -20.41 36.23
N LYS A 830 29.74 -20.79 34.95
CA LYS A 830 28.57 -21.44 34.31
C LYS A 830 27.19 -20.78 34.39
N THR A 831 26.81 -20.19 33.25
CA THR A 831 25.56 -20.50 32.48
C THR A 831 24.29 -20.86 33.27
N GLY A 832 23.34 -19.92 33.36
CA GLY A 832 21.95 -20.20 33.71
C GLY A 832 21.06 -18.96 33.67
N ARG A 833 19.88 -19.08 33.04
CA ARG A 833 18.80 -18.05 32.96
C ARG A 833 19.15 -16.71 32.29
N TRP A 834 19.11 -16.67 30.96
CA TRP A 834 18.79 -15.46 30.18
C TRP A 834 17.84 -15.71 28.98
N GLU A 835 17.16 -16.86 28.94
CA GLU A 835 16.21 -17.26 27.88
C GLU A 835 14.74 -17.14 28.34
N ALA A 836 14.40 -16.01 28.98
CA ALA A 836 13.03 -15.71 29.45
C ALA A 836 12.69 -14.22 29.28
N LEU A 837 13.11 -13.64 28.15
CA LEU A 837 12.90 -12.23 27.78
C LEU A 837 12.98 -12.05 26.25
N MET A 838 12.17 -12.82 25.52
CA MET A 838 11.88 -12.71 24.08
C MET A 838 10.38 -12.96 23.88
#